data_AF-A0A2W7ACD2-F1
#
_entry.id   AF-A0A2W7ACD2-F1
#
_cell.length_a   1.000
_cell.length_b   1.000
_cell.length_c   1.000
_cell.angle_alpha   90.00
_cell.angle_beta   90.00
_cell.angle_gamma   90.00
#
_symmetry.space_group_name_H-M   'P 1'
#
loop_
_entity.id
_entity.type
_entity.pdbx_description
1 polymer ?
#
loop_
_entity_poly.entity_id
_entity_poly.type
_entity_poly.pdbx_seq_one_letter_code
_entity_poly.pdbx_strand_id
1 'polypeptide(L)'
;MNVKLRVLSMGVLFFTGQTLMAQKATKDTTTTSQNIDEVVVLGYGKVISKPKDVTASTTISAEVIENRPNVSFLNSIQGTAPGVTISSMSGSPGSAKIDVMIRGLSSLNSSTDPLYVIDGISYSATEFRNINVNDIETISIIRDAAGTSIYGNRGANGVVNIVTKKGRFNSALKVSYSGMTGVSVLPTSKYEMSDAKQILTLQQRYGAGLGSTMTTDEIANYNGINTDWKKHFFKPSITQQHDVSFAAGGQGLSSYTSVGYMNQGGIVPTTDFQRFTVRNNLNGKSANGKLTFNTQLAVGFSKRNQLNQETNDNISNNVVQNPLHGSLLGLPTIAPNQYLTGQALYNAIGTDFSGGKYIYVLEDILRENNLPSKFNQTSVLASTSVSYKVTPDLTFNNKTGVDYKRNDRVFARAPWSYLALAVAGTALKYPGFEVMSSNQDFTFNNTVSANYHKELGEHTLDLGAYFDYTKANYFYTFQQQNGLNPLTYSPGAGTGYVDIETVNGTNNYVPQILAAKIKAGTVSYFGQLDYDYAGKYGVNAVVRRDASYRFVDDFKWGTFWSVGGRWNIDKENFMEGSIFDMLKLRASYGTSGNQNIFDGYLRYRDLTGTLYGNNPLFFANSNTRDLNIASSSTTPGYNNASAYFLGRVANTELQWEEVKMSNIGVDFSLWNRKLTGSIDVYEKTTDKLFNDINLSAVTGLYSFDGNNGQMKNKGIELSLRYNAINKEDFKLSIFANGSYNQNRITKINGDFQDFGSYVYQVGKPAYEWYLVPYLGVNQETGEMQFLAADGSITEKPTVNDRRNTGKSFMPKYQGGFGFDLDFKNFYFNVLFSYQLDAWKFDNQYTWLLDPTSIAEYNVSSELLNAWTPENHTNTPALHAANTGLDGSSDRYLVDASFVKLRSLMIGYNLPKSVIGEGFVKSLKIFVQGENLAIWTKWKGYDPEGFTLFPLGNYPNPRTISFGTSIEF
;
A
#
# COMPACT_ATOMS: atom_id res chain seq x y z
N MET A 1 38.48 37.87 -46.23
CA MET A 1 37.24 37.93 -47.05
C MET A 1 36.06 37.93 -46.09
N ASN A 2 35.13 38.88 -46.25
CA ASN A 2 33.89 39.09 -45.46
C ASN A 2 33.20 37.74 -45.14
N VAL A 3 32.64 37.47 -43.94
CA VAL A 3 31.52 38.14 -43.24
C VAL A 3 31.56 37.77 -41.73
N LYS A 4 31.21 38.73 -40.87
CA LYS A 4 31.01 38.56 -39.42
C LYS A 4 29.59 38.05 -39.07
N LEU A 5 29.49 37.38 -37.91
CA LEU A 5 28.49 37.52 -36.82
C LEU A 5 27.60 36.31 -36.44
N ARG A 6 27.94 35.72 -35.28
CA ARG A 6 27.12 35.27 -34.13
C ARG A 6 25.98 34.23 -34.34
N VAL A 7 26.25 33.01 -33.88
CA VAL A 7 25.24 32.09 -33.32
C VAL A 7 25.73 31.59 -31.95
N LEU A 8 24.93 31.87 -30.92
CA LEU A 8 25.15 31.58 -29.52
C LEU A 8 24.95 30.08 -29.23
N SER A 9 25.81 29.59 -28.34
CA SER A 9 25.75 28.35 -27.56
C SER A 9 24.71 28.40 -26.42
N MET A 10 24.51 27.24 -25.77
CA MET A 10 23.69 26.91 -24.56
C MET A 10 22.33 26.26 -24.87
N GLY A 11 21.81 25.25 -24.16
CA GLY A 11 22.06 24.61 -22.85
C GLY A 11 20.72 23.98 -22.42
N VAL A 12 20.61 22.66 -22.16
CA VAL A 12 20.41 22.01 -20.84
C VAL A 12 19.24 22.51 -19.97
N LEU A 13 18.44 21.52 -19.52
CA LEU A 13 17.43 21.46 -18.44
C LEU A 13 15.93 21.57 -18.81
N PHE A 14 15.19 20.62 -18.24
CA PHE A 14 13.91 20.06 -18.65
C PHE A 14 12.71 20.69 -17.92
N PHE A 15 11.54 20.61 -18.57
CA PHE A 15 10.17 20.79 -18.07
C PHE A 15 9.82 22.10 -17.32
N THR A 16 9.90 23.20 -18.05
CA THR A 16 8.78 24.15 -18.16
C THR A 16 8.48 24.31 -19.65
N GLY A 17 7.27 23.96 -20.08
CA GLY A 17 6.96 23.74 -21.49
C GLY A 17 5.85 24.63 -22.02
N GLN A 18 6.05 25.95 -22.07
CA GLN A 18 5.38 26.85 -23.03
C GLN A 18 6.25 28.08 -23.32
N THR A 19 6.25 28.54 -24.58
CA THR A 19 6.74 29.85 -25.11
C THR A 19 8.26 30.08 -25.13
N LEU A 20 8.93 30.68 -26.12
CA LEU A 20 8.65 31.20 -27.47
C LEU A 20 10.06 31.37 -28.11
N MET A 21 10.19 31.13 -29.42
CA MET A 21 11.37 31.58 -30.19
C MET A 21 10.88 32.51 -31.30
N ALA A 22 11.08 33.82 -31.13
CA ALA A 22 11.31 34.74 -32.24
C ALA A 22 11.95 36.07 -31.77
N GLN A 23 12.96 36.48 -32.55
CA GLN A 23 13.58 37.82 -32.71
C GLN A 23 14.73 38.29 -31.79
N LYS A 24 15.88 38.47 -32.46
CA LYS A 24 17.04 39.28 -32.06
C LYS A 24 16.72 40.78 -32.22
N ALA A 25 16.79 41.58 -31.15
CA ALA A 25 17.48 42.88 -31.10
C ALA A 25 17.32 43.58 -29.73
N THR A 26 18.47 43.91 -29.14
CA THR A 26 18.82 45.01 -28.20
C THR A 26 17.80 45.61 -27.21
N LYS A 27 18.20 45.48 -25.93
CA LYS A 27 18.11 46.45 -24.82
C LYS A 27 16.72 46.99 -24.48
N ASP A 28 16.04 46.30 -23.57
CA ASP A 28 15.11 46.96 -22.66
C ASP A 28 15.14 46.29 -21.27
N THR A 29 15.15 47.12 -20.23
CA THR A 29 15.28 46.75 -18.83
C THR A 29 13.91 46.38 -18.25
N THR A 30 13.49 45.12 -18.41
CA THR A 30 12.60 44.39 -17.48
C THR A 30 12.45 42.96 -17.98
N THR A 31 13.02 41.98 -17.25
CA THR A 31 12.82 40.55 -17.50
C THR A 31 11.44 40.13 -17.00
N THR A 32 10.42 40.29 -17.85
CA THR A 32 9.12 39.64 -17.63
C THR A 32 9.30 38.16 -17.97
N SER A 33 9.61 37.31 -16.98
CA SER A 33 9.55 35.86 -17.19
C SER A 33 8.13 35.49 -17.56
N GLN A 34 7.91 34.93 -18.76
CA GLN A 34 6.60 34.36 -19.08
C GLN A 34 6.35 33.19 -18.11
N ASN A 35 5.45 33.45 -17.17
CA ASN A 35 5.08 32.57 -16.08
C ASN A 35 4.14 31.49 -16.62
N ILE A 36 4.66 30.29 -16.87
CA ILE A 36 3.87 29.13 -17.31
C ILE A 36 3.00 28.65 -16.13
N ASP A 37 1.72 28.38 -16.39
CA ASP A 37 0.81 27.87 -15.37
C ASP A 37 1.01 26.37 -15.14
N GLU A 38 0.96 25.97 -13.87
CA GLU A 38 0.90 24.56 -13.48
C GLU A 38 -0.34 23.90 -14.08
N VAL A 39 -0.21 22.67 -14.58
CA VAL A 39 -1.30 21.90 -15.17
C VAL A 39 -1.67 20.72 -14.29
N VAL A 40 -2.96 20.40 -14.28
CA VAL A 40 -3.55 19.25 -13.61
C VAL A 40 -4.13 18.33 -14.68
N VAL A 41 -3.88 17.03 -14.52
CA VAL A 41 -4.45 16.00 -15.41
C VAL A 41 -5.64 15.35 -14.72
N LEU A 42 -6.82 15.58 -15.27
CA LEU A 42 -8.09 15.04 -14.79
C LEU A 42 -8.54 13.82 -15.62
N GLY A 43 -9.75 13.35 -15.32
CA GLY A 43 -10.40 12.23 -15.99
C GLY A 43 -10.35 12.27 -17.51
N TYR A 44 -10.19 11.08 -18.10
CA TYR A 44 -10.19 10.84 -19.55
C TYR A 44 -9.16 11.66 -20.37
N GLY A 45 -8.07 12.10 -19.73
CA GLY A 45 -6.96 12.78 -20.40
C GLY A 45 -7.16 14.29 -20.58
N LYS A 46 -8.14 14.89 -19.89
CA LYS A 46 -8.31 16.34 -19.86
C LYS A 46 -7.17 16.98 -19.07
N VAL A 47 -6.40 17.86 -19.71
CA VAL A 47 -5.36 18.66 -19.06
C VAL A 47 -5.88 20.08 -18.91
N ILE A 48 -5.86 20.60 -17.69
CA ILE A 48 -6.41 21.91 -17.32
C ILE A 48 -5.38 22.67 -16.50
N SER A 49 -5.29 23.99 -16.67
CA SER A 49 -4.41 24.81 -15.85
C SER A 49 -4.97 24.97 -14.43
N LYS A 50 -4.09 25.04 -13.44
CA LYS A 50 -4.44 25.19 -12.02
C LYS A 50 -5.39 26.38 -11.73
N PRO A 51 -5.26 27.56 -12.37
CA PRO A 51 -6.25 28.64 -12.21
C PRO A 51 -7.65 28.30 -12.74
N LYS A 52 -7.76 27.34 -13.68
CA LYS A 52 -9.03 26.90 -14.23
C LYS A 52 -9.61 25.67 -13.53
N ASP A 53 -8.81 24.95 -12.76
CA ASP A 53 -9.22 23.75 -12.02
C ASP A 53 -10.18 24.07 -10.85
N VAL A 54 -11.23 23.28 -10.71
CA VAL A 54 -12.22 23.33 -9.62
C VAL A 54 -12.00 22.25 -8.58
N THR A 55 -11.14 21.27 -8.88
CA THR A 55 -10.97 20.05 -8.08
C THR A 55 -9.95 20.24 -6.97
N ALA A 56 -10.05 19.41 -5.93
CA ALA A 56 -9.01 19.28 -4.92
C ALA A 56 -8.05 18.17 -5.37
N SER A 57 -6.89 18.55 -5.90
CA SER A 57 -5.91 17.62 -6.44
C SER A 57 -4.48 17.96 -6.01
N THR A 58 -3.61 16.95 -6.03
CA THR A 58 -2.16 17.15 -5.88
C THR A 58 -1.45 16.41 -7.00
N THR A 59 -0.68 17.15 -7.78
CA THR A 59 0.17 16.61 -8.85
C THR A 59 1.59 16.42 -8.31
N ILE A 60 2.12 15.22 -8.52
CA ILE A 60 3.48 14.82 -8.18
C ILE A 60 4.21 14.55 -9.50
N SER A 61 5.35 15.21 -9.68
CA SER A 61 6.14 15.08 -10.91
C SER A 61 7.09 13.89 -10.86
N ALA A 62 7.61 13.50 -12.02
CA ALA A 62 8.52 12.37 -12.15
C ALA A 62 9.80 12.52 -11.31
N GLU A 63 10.31 13.74 -11.12
CA GLU A 63 11.56 13.99 -10.38
C GLU A 63 11.48 13.52 -8.91
N VAL A 64 10.28 13.47 -8.32
CA VAL A 64 10.07 13.03 -6.92
C VAL A 64 10.14 11.49 -6.78
N ILE A 65 9.89 10.76 -7.88
CA ILE A 65 9.68 9.31 -7.86
C ILE A 65 10.74 8.53 -8.65
N GLU A 66 11.37 9.14 -9.65
CA GLU A 66 12.38 8.52 -10.50
C GLU A 66 13.64 8.14 -9.73
N ASN A 67 14.33 7.10 -10.22
CA ASN A 67 15.64 6.66 -9.71
C ASN A 67 15.65 6.20 -8.24
N ARG A 68 14.51 5.79 -7.70
CA ARG A 68 14.37 5.27 -6.33
C ARG A 68 14.30 3.74 -6.31
N PRO A 69 14.90 3.05 -5.31
CA PRO A 69 14.95 1.58 -5.22
C PRO A 69 13.62 0.94 -4.75
N ASN A 70 12.49 1.49 -5.18
CA ASN A 70 11.16 1.01 -4.81
C ASN A 70 10.55 0.18 -5.96
N VAL A 71 10.04 -1.01 -5.63
CA VAL A 71 9.32 -1.84 -6.60
C VAL A 71 8.01 -1.19 -7.05
N SER A 72 7.30 -0.54 -6.10
CA SER A 72 6.05 0.16 -6.33
C SER A 72 6.23 1.68 -6.18
N PHE A 73 5.70 2.45 -7.13
CA PHE A 73 5.72 3.91 -7.06
C PHE A 73 4.93 4.46 -5.86
N LEU A 74 3.98 3.69 -5.30
CA LEU A 74 3.20 4.11 -4.13
C LEU A 74 4.10 4.39 -2.91
N ASN A 75 5.16 3.58 -2.73
CA ASN A 75 6.13 3.80 -1.65
C ASN A 75 6.92 5.11 -1.84
N SER A 76 7.09 5.55 -3.09
CA SER A 76 7.81 6.77 -3.43
C SER A 76 6.99 8.04 -3.15
N ILE A 77 5.65 7.97 -3.25
CA ILE A 77 4.79 9.14 -3.07
C ILE A 77 4.24 9.30 -1.64
N GLN A 78 4.61 8.43 -0.71
CA GLN A 78 4.20 8.54 0.69
C GLN A 78 4.69 9.86 1.33
N GLY A 79 3.77 10.63 1.91
CA GLY A 79 4.05 11.93 2.54
C GLY A 79 4.15 13.11 1.55
N THR A 80 3.87 12.91 0.26
CA THR A 80 3.97 13.99 -0.76
C THR A 80 2.67 14.77 -0.96
N ALA A 81 1.53 14.23 -0.54
CA ALA A 81 0.22 14.84 -0.72
C ALA A 81 -0.58 14.88 0.60
N PRO A 82 -1.28 15.98 0.91
CA PRO A 82 -2.12 16.07 2.09
C PRO A 82 -3.38 15.21 1.91
N GLY A 83 -3.92 14.71 3.03
CA GLY A 83 -5.15 13.91 3.02
C GLY A 83 -4.99 12.52 2.43
N VAL A 84 -3.75 12.11 2.10
CA VAL A 84 -3.42 10.81 1.53
C VAL A 84 -2.55 10.04 2.52
N THR A 85 -3.07 8.94 3.04
CA THR A 85 -2.31 8.02 3.87
C THR A 85 -1.87 6.86 3.02
N ILE A 86 -0.56 6.70 2.87
CA ILE A 86 0.02 5.52 2.23
C ILE A 86 0.77 4.77 3.31
N SER A 87 0.54 3.47 3.41
CA SER A 87 1.17 2.64 4.41
C SER A 87 1.59 1.30 3.83
N SER A 88 2.87 0.96 3.97
CA SER A 88 3.40 -0.36 3.60
C SER A 88 3.26 -1.31 4.80
N MET A 89 2.45 -2.36 4.68
CA MET A 89 2.30 -3.39 5.71
C MET A 89 3.39 -4.46 5.67
N SER A 90 4.18 -4.52 4.58
CA SER A 90 5.27 -5.47 4.41
C SER A 90 6.40 -4.86 3.59
N GLY A 91 7.61 -4.82 4.15
CA GLY A 91 8.84 -4.46 3.45
C GLY A 91 9.44 -5.58 2.59
N SER A 92 8.74 -6.71 2.41
CA SER A 92 9.26 -7.80 1.57
C SER A 92 9.40 -7.32 0.12
N PRO A 93 10.49 -7.71 -0.58
CA PRO A 93 10.65 -7.43 -2.00
C PRO A 93 9.41 -7.82 -2.82
N GLY A 94 8.93 -6.89 -3.65
CA GLY A 94 7.77 -7.10 -4.53
C GLY A 94 6.43 -7.35 -3.84
N SER A 95 6.31 -7.09 -2.53
CA SER A 95 5.05 -7.22 -1.80
C SER A 95 4.01 -6.24 -2.33
N ALA A 96 2.76 -6.69 -2.40
CA ALA A 96 1.62 -5.88 -2.81
C ALA A 96 0.86 -5.28 -1.61
N LYS A 97 1.34 -5.50 -0.38
CA LYS A 97 0.66 -5.05 0.85
C LYS A 97 0.87 -3.55 1.13
N ILE A 98 0.34 -2.68 0.26
CA ILE A 98 0.41 -1.23 0.39
C ILE A 98 -1.01 -0.66 0.39
N ASP A 99 -1.41 -0.04 1.50
CA ASP A 99 -2.68 0.65 1.61
C ASP A 99 -2.57 2.08 1.12
N VAL A 100 -3.60 2.53 0.41
CA VAL A 100 -3.78 3.95 0.09
C VAL A 100 -5.16 4.38 0.54
N MET A 101 -5.22 5.38 1.41
CA MET A 101 -6.47 5.96 1.89
C MET A 101 -6.50 7.45 1.58
N ILE A 102 -7.59 7.91 0.99
CA ILE A 102 -7.81 9.32 0.68
C ILE A 102 -8.95 9.83 1.56
N ARG A 103 -8.64 10.82 2.40
CA ARG A 103 -9.57 11.46 3.35
C ARG A 103 -10.17 10.47 4.36
N GLY A 104 -9.34 9.55 4.86
CA GLY A 104 -9.69 8.56 5.88
C GLY A 104 -10.48 7.35 5.36
N LEU A 105 -10.95 6.51 6.29
CA LEU A 105 -11.77 5.33 6.02
C LEU A 105 -13.04 5.69 5.25
N SER A 106 -13.30 5.03 4.13
CA SER A 106 -14.52 5.23 3.34
C SER A 106 -15.59 4.17 3.61
N SER A 107 -15.20 3.00 4.09
CA SER A 107 -16.08 1.89 4.50
C SER A 107 -15.47 1.17 5.71
N LEU A 108 -16.29 0.36 6.40
CA LEU A 108 -15.83 -0.52 7.48
C LEU A 108 -15.50 -1.92 6.95
N ASN A 109 -16.23 -2.39 5.93
CA ASN A 109 -16.16 -3.76 5.41
C ASN A 109 -16.17 -3.86 3.87
N SER A 110 -16.09 -2.73 3.16
CA SER A 110 -15.83 -2.66 1.72
C SER A 110 -14.43 -2.14 1.45
N SER A 111 -13.93 -2.35 0.23
CA SER A 111 -12.64 -1.82 -0.21
C SER A 111 -12.59 -0.31 -0.03
N THR A 112 -11.54 0.14 0.63
CA THR A 112 -11.21 1.57 0.79
C THR A 112 -10.14 2.04 -0.20
N ASP A 113 -9.65 1.15 -1.08
CA ASP A 113 -8.64 1.48 -2.09
C ASP A 113 -9.19 2.50 -3.09
N PRO A 114 -8.38 3.49 -3.51
CA PRO A 114 -8.77 4.43 -4.55
C PRO A 114 -8.81 3.74 -5.92
N LEU A 115 -9.47 4.39 -6.87
CA LEU A 115 -9.36 3.99 -8.26
C LEU A 115 -8.00 4.43 -8.81
N TYR A 116 -7.29 3.50 -9.44
CA TYR A 116 -6.08 3.82 -10.18
C TYR A 116 -6.39 3.92 -11.66
N VAL A 117 -5.84 4.95 -12.29
CA VAL A 117 -6.10 5.25 -13.69
C VAL A 117 -4.77 5.50 -14.36
N ILE A 118 -4.40 4.68 -15.35
CA ILE A 118 -3.12 4.85 -16.07
C ILE A 118 -3.44 5.29 -17.49
N ASP A 119 -2.89 6.43 -17.89
CA ASP A 119 -3.15 7.05 -19.18
C ASP A 119 -4.65 7.15 -19.50
N GLY A 120 -5.52 7.21 -18.48
CA GLY A 120 -6.98 7.34 -18.52
C GLY A 120 -7.79 6.03 -18.71
N ILE A 121 -7.22 4.84 -18.51
CA ILE A 121 -7.97 3.58 -18.34
C ILE A 121 -7.94 3.20 -16.84
N SER A 122 -9.04 2.68 -16.30
CA SER A 122 -9.09 2.15 -14.94
C SER A 122 -8.29 0.85 -14.83
N TYR A 123 -7.44 0.77 -13.82
CA TYR A 123 -6.58 -0.39 -13.58
C TYR A 123 -6.70 -0.89 -12.16
N SER A 124 -6.28 -2.13 -11.98
CA SER A 124 -6.35 -2.82 -10.70
C SER A 124 -5.10 -2.51 -9.88
N ALA A 125 -5.22 -2.33 -8.56
CA ALA A 125 -4.10 -2.02 -7.65
C ALA A 125 -2.94 -3.05 -7.69
N THR A 126 -3.25 -4.19 -8.29
CA THR A 126 -2.46 -5.41 -8.41
C THR A 126 -1.32 -5.31 -9.42
N GLU A 127 -1.34 -4.29 -10.28
CA GLU A 127 -0.41 -4.10 -11.40
C GLU A 127 0.88 -3.39 -11.00
N PHE A 128 0.92 -2.66 -9.87
CA PHE A 128 1.98 -1.68 -9.62
C PHE A 128 3.36 -2.27 -9.42
N ARG A 129 3.45 -3.53 -8.96
CA ARG A 129 4.75 -4.22 -8.91
C ARG A 129 5.34 -4.50 -10.29
N ASN A 130 4.56 -4.42 -11.37
CA ASN A 130 5.02 -4.61 -12.75
C ASN A 130 5.09 -3.31 -13.57
N ILE A 131 4.85 -2.15 -12.95
CA ILE A 131 5.02 -0.85 -13.60
C ILE A 131 6.42 -0.32 -13.27
N ASN A 132 7.15 0.06 -14.32
CA ASN A 132 8.41 0.75 -14.15
C ASN A 132 8.17 2.20 -13.71
N VAL A 133 8.72 2.58 -12.57
CA VAL A 133 8.57 3.92 -12.00
C VAL A 133 9.17 4.98 -12.92
N ASN A 134 10.26 4.64 -13.64
CA ASN A 134 10.95 5.55 -14.55
C ASN A 134 10.16 5.85 -15.84
N ASP A 135 9.05 5.16 -16.09
CA ASP A 135 8.13 5.45 -17.20
C ASP A 135 7.04 6.46 -16.85
N ILE A 136 6.87 6.77 -15.56
CA ILE A 136 5.83 7.67 -15.07
C ILE A 136 6.27 9.13 -15.29
N GLU A 137 5.38 9.93 -15.86
CA GLU A 137 5.58 11.37 -16.08
C GLU A 137 4.98 12.17 -14.91
N THR A 138 3.74 11.87 -14.53
CA THR A 138 3.06 12.53 -13.41
C THR A 138 2.10 11.58 -12.71
N ILE A 139 1.89 11.84 -11.41
CA ILE A 139 0.84 11.21 -10.61
C ILE A 139 -0.04 12.33 -10.05
N SER A 140 -1.32 12.32 -10.37
CA SER A 140 -2.32 13.25 -9.85
C SER A 140 -3.25 12.53 -8.89
N ILE A 141 -3.30 12.95 -7.63
CA ILE A 141 -4.21 12.40 -6.62
C ILE A 141 -5.42 13.34 -6.51
N ILE A 142 -6.59 12.83 -6.88
CA ILE A 142 -7.85 13.56 -6.92
C ILE A 142 -8.68 13.17 -5.69
N ARG A 143 -9.05 14.16 -4.88
CA ARG A 143 -9.62 13.94 -3.53
C ARG A 143 -11.07 14.37 -3.36
N ASP A 144 -11.61 15.21 -4.26
CA ASP A 144 -12.96 15.78 -4.10
C ASP A 144 -14.00 15.25 -5.10
N ALA A 145 -15.27 15.55 -4.82
CA ALA A 145 -16.38 15.11 -5.65
C ALA A 145 -16.36 15.70 -7.06
N ALA A 146 -15.86 16.93 -7.27
CA ALA A 146 -15.79 17.53 -8.60
C ALA A 146 -14.88 16.73 -9.54
N GLY A 147 -13.75 16.23 -9.04
CA GLY A 147 -12.82 15.45 -9.86
C GLY A 147 -13.09 13.94 -9.87
N THR A 148 -13.63 13.37 -8.79
CA THR A 148 -13.84 11.91 -8.67
C THR A 148 -15.13 11.41 -9.31
N SER A 149 -16.17 12.25 -9.38
CA SER A 149 -17.50 11.84 -9.88
C SER A 149 -17.52 11.38 -11.33
N ILE A 150 -16.59 11.89 -12.15
CA ILE A 150 -16.45 11.48 -13.56
C ILE A 150 -16.11 9.99 -13.69
N TYR A 151 -15.42 9.43 -12.68
CA TYR A 151 -15.10 8.01 -12.57
C TYR A 151 -16.20 7.20 -11.86
N GLY A 152 -17.26 7.87 -11.40
CA GLY A 152 -18.47 7.28 -10.85
C GLY A 152 -18.20 6.38 -9.66
N ASN A 153 -18.81 5.20 -9.70
CA ASN A 153 -18.80 4.25 -8.60
C ASN A 153 -17.43 3.70 -8.16
N ARG A 154 -16.40 3.87 -8.99
CA ARG A 154 -15.03 3.47 -8.65
C ARG A 154 -14.25 4.60 -7.97
N GLY A 155 -14.65 5.85 -8.19
CA GLY A 155 -13.98 7.03 -7.66
C GLY A 155 -14.36 7.40 -6.22
N ALA A 156 -15.27 6.66 -5.57
CA ALA A 156 -15.80 6.99 -4.23
C ALA A 156 -14.73 7.07 -3.14
N ASN A 157 -13.63 6.33 -3.32
CA ASN A 157 -12.48 6.30 -2.41
C ASN A 157 -11.37 7.29 -2.83
N GLY A 158 -11.61 8.13 -3.84
CA GLY A 158 -10.59 8.96 -4.48
C GLY A 158 -9.97 8.29 -5.70
N VAL A 159 -9.17 9.05 -6.46
CA VAL A 159 -8.57 8.58 -7.71
C VAL A 159 -7.09 8.94 -7.76
N VAL A 160 -6.26 7.98 -8.15
CA VAL A 160 -4.84 8.17 -8.45
C VAL A 160 -4.65 8.04 -9.96
N ASN A 161 -4.51 9.18 -10.63
CA ASN A 161 -4.32 9.27 -12.07
C ASN A 161 -2.83 9.32 -12.42
N ILE A 162 -2.37 8.42 -13.28
CA ILE A 162 -0.97 8.21 -13.63
C ILE A 162 -0.83 8.47 -15.12
N VAL A 163 0.04 9.39 -15.50
CA VAL A 163 0.37 9.66 -16.89
C VAL A 163 1.77 9.15 -17.16
N THR A 164 1.96 8.46 -18.28
CA THR A 164 3.28 7.94 -18.67
C THR A 164 3.95 8.77 -19.74
N LYS A 165 5.28 8.67 -19.80
CA LYS A 165 6.14 9.43 -20.71
C LYS A 165 5.78 9.19 -22.17
N LYS A 166 5.82 10.24 -22.99
CA LYS A 166 5.49 10.18 -24.42
C LYS A 166 6.62 10.76 -25.27
N GLY A 167 6.78 10.22 -26.48
CA GLY A 167 7.64 10.81 -27.50
C GLY A 167 7.11 12.17 -27.93
N ARG A 168 7.99 13.09 -28.31
CA ARG A 168 7.60 14.39 -28.87
C ARG A 168 7.55 14.28 -30.39
N PHE A 169 6.62 14.98 -31.03
CA PHE A 169 6.66 15.14 -32.49
C PHE A 169 7.83 16.04 -32.88
N ASN A 170 8.37 15.84 -34.08
CA ASN A 170 9.51 16.60 -34.61
C ASN A 170 10.73 16.62 -33.68
N SER A 171 11.02 15.51 -33.02
CA SER A 171 12.20 15.36 -32.16
C SER A 171 13.12 14.27 -32.67
N ALA A 172 14.42 14.55 -32.62
CA ALA A 172 15.45 13.56 -32.88
C ALA A 172 15.34 12.37 -31.90
N LEU A 173 16.01 11.26 -32.25
CA LEU A 173 16.14 10.13 -31.35
C LEU A 173 16.91 10.56 -30.10
N LYS A 174 16.28 10.39 -28.94
CA LYS A 174 16.89 10.51 -27.62
C LYS A 174 16.99 9.12 -27.00
N VAL A 175 18.17 8.77 -26.50
CA VAL A 175 18.38 7.53 -25.74
C VAL A 175 18.73 7.91 -24.30
N SER A 176 18.10 7.26 -23.33
CA SER A 176 18.37 7.50 -21.92
C SER A 176 18.59 6.19 -21.19
N TYR A 177 19.63 6.16 -20.36
CA TYR A 177 19.96 5.03 -19.48
C TYR A 177 19.94 5.49 -18.02
N SER A 178 19.26 4.76 -17.17
CA SER A 178 19.37 4.90 -15.70
C SER A 178 19.83 3.58 -15.11
N GLY A 179 20.78 3.64 -14.18
CA GLY A 179 21.32 2.48 -13.50
C GLY A 179 21.54 2.77 -12.02
N MET A 180 21.22 1.80 -11.16
CA MET A 180 21.35 1.94 -9.72
C MET A 180 21.70 0.60 -9.06
N THR A 181 22.56 0.65 -8.04
CA THR A 181 22.81 -0.45 -7.10
C THR A 181 22.60 0.06 -5.68
N GLY A 182 21.91 -0.72 -4.84
CA GLY A 182 21.70 -0.38 -3.44
C GLY A 182 21.86 -1.55 -2.50
N VAL A 183 22.09 -1.23 -1.22
CA VAL A 183 22.19 -2.19 -0.12
C VAL A 183 21.06 -1.91 0.86
N SER A 184 20.28 -2.93 1.17
CA SER A 184 19.17 -2.88 2.11
C SER A 184 19.51 -3.64 3.39
N VAL A 185 19.20 -3.06 4.55
CA VAL A 185 19.45 -3.68 5.87
C VAL A 185 18.20 -3.66 6.73
N LEU A 186 18.08 -4.65 7.61
CA LEU A 186 17.01 -4.72 8.61
C LEU A 186 17.08 -3.50 9.55
N PRO A 187 15.97 -2.77 9.79
CA PRO A 187 15.94 -1.71 10.79
C PRO A 187 16.10 -2.29 12.20
N THR A 188 16.50 -1.44 13.14
CA THR A 188 16.66 -1.80 14.54
C THR A 188 15.36 -1.63 15.33
N SER A 189 14.94 -2.64 16.10
CA SER A 189 13.91 -2.50 17.14
C SER A 189 14.51 -1.87 18.41
N LYS A 190 13.64 -1.33 19.28
CA LYS A 190 13.98 -0.85 20.63
C LYS A 190 13.58 -1.83 21.75
N TYR A 191 13.14 -3.04 21.41
CA TYR A 191 12.98 -4.10 22.39
C TYR A 191 14.33 -4.45 23.05
N GLU A 192 14.37 -4.42 24.38
CA GLU A 192 15.54 -4.80 25.18
C GLU A 192 15.53 -6.32 25.37
N MET A 193 16.22 -7.06 24.50
CA MET A 193 16.26 -8.52 24.55
C MET A 193 17.30 -9.01 25.56
N SER A 194 16.97 -10.08 26.29
CA SER A 194 17.94 -10.67 27.21
C SER A 194 19.09 -11.35 26.47
N ASP A 195 20.32 -11.12 26.94
CA ASP A 195 21.48 -11.94 26.61
C ASP A 195 21.49 -13.27 27.38
N ALA A 196 22.49 -14.12 27.11
CA ALA A 196 22.61 -15.43 27.77
C ALA A 196 22.64 -15.36 29.31
N LYS A 197 23.38 -14.42 29.92
CA LYS A 197 23.45 -14.33 31.39
C LYS A 197 22.12 -13.83 31.97
N GLN A 198 21.52 -12.86 31.29
CA GLN A 198 20.26 -12.26 31.68
C GLN A 198 19.12 -13.29 31.63
N ILE A 199 18.99 -14.06 30.55
CA ILE A 199 17.95 -15.09 30.46
C ILE A 199 18.17 -16.24 31.46
N LEU A 200 19.43 -16.64 31.69
CA LEU A 200 19.74 -17.65 32.72
C LEU A 200 19.39 -17.15 34.13
N THR A 201 19.64 -15.87 34.41
CA THR A 201 19.24 -15.25 35.68
C THR A 201 17.72 -15.24 35.84
N LEU A 202 16.98 -14.90 34.78
CA LEU A 202 15.51 -14.93 34.80
C LEU A 202 14.97 -16.34 35.01
N GLN A 203 15.54 -17.33 34.31
CA GLN A 203 15.23 -18.75 34.46
C GLN A 203 15.50 -19.25 35.88
N GLN A 204 16.61 -18.82 36.50
CA GLN A 204 16.92 -19.12 37.90
C GLN A 204 15.87 -18.53 38.84
N ARG A 205 15.54 -17.24 38.69
CA ARG A 205 14.57 -16.55 39.55
C ARG A 205 13.16 -17.12 39.41
N TYR A 206 12.76 -17.49 38.20
CA TYR A 206 11.45 -18.07 37.91
C TYR A 206 11.37 -19.56 38.28
N GLY A 207 12.51 -20.26 38.36
CA GLY A 207 12.56 -21.69 38.69
C GLY A 207 12.25 -22.62 37.50
N ALA A 208 12.48 -22.18 36.26
CA ALA A 208 12.30 -23.02 35.07
C ALA A 208 13.39 -22.76 34.00
N GLY A 209 13.61 -23.72 33.11
CA GLY A 209 14.65 -23.64 32.07
C GLY A 209 16.07 -23.94 32.59
N LEU A 210 17.08 -23.79 31.72
CA LEU A 210 18.47 -24.16 32.04
C LEU A 210 19.04 -23.38 33.24
N GLY A 211 18.73 -22.09 33.36
CA GLY A 211 19.21 -21.27 34.48
C GLY A 211 18.72 -21.74 35.86
N SER A 212 17.58 -22.44 35.93
CA SER A 212 17.05 -23.00 37.18
C SER A 212 17.92 -24.10 37.80
N THR A 213 18.81 -24.71 37.00
CA THR A 213 19.74 -25.74 37.47
C THR A 213 21.12 -25.17 37.80
N MET A 214 21.33 -23.86 37.68
CA MET A 214 22.62 -23.20 37.89
C MET A 214 22.61 -22.35 39.17
N THR A 215 23.77 -22.21 39.80
CA THR A 215 24.01 -21.27 40.90
C THR A 215 24.26 -19.86 40.39
N THR A 216 24.09 -18.86 41.25
CA THR A 216 24.31 -17.44 40.89
C THR A 216 25.74 -17.19 40.43
N ASP A 217 26.73 -17.85 41.04
CA ASP A 217 28.14 -17.74 40.64
C ASP A 217 28.41 -18.39 39.28
N GLU A 218 27.77 -19.52 38.97
CA GLU A 218 27.89 -20.14 37.64
C GLU A 218 27.31 -19.25 36.54
N ILE A 219 26.17 -18.59 36.79
CA ILE A 219 25.58 -17.64 35.84
C ILE A 219 26.45 -16.39 35.69
N ALA A 220 26.94 -15.82 36.79
CA ALA A 220 27.80 -14.64 36.77
C ALA A 220 29.09 -14.88 35.95
N ASN A 221 29.65 -16.10 36.05
CA ASN A 221 30.85 -16.52 35.33
C ASN A 221 30.58 -17.18 33.97
N TYR A 222 29.31 -17.25 33.52
CA TYR A 222 28.96 -17.89 32.25
C TYR A 222 29.68 -17.25 31.06
N ASN A 223 30.45 -18.04 30.34
CA ASN A 223 31.19 -17.65 29.12
C ASN A 223 30.82 -18.56 27.92
N GLY A 224 29.67 -19.24 28.01
CA GLY A 224 29.15 -20.12 26.98
C GLY A 224 28.49 -19.38 25.81
N ILE A 225 27.53 -20.05 25.16
CA ILE A 225 26.89 -19.58 23.95
C ILE A 225 26.00 -18.36 24.23
N ASN A 226 26.12 -17.33 23.37
CA ASN A 226 25.28 -16.13 23.39
C ASN A 226 24.94 -15.71 21.95
N THR A 227 23.95 -16.36 21.37
CA THR A 227 23.56 -16.22 19.97
C THR A 227 22.64 -15.02 19.76
N ASP A 228 23.04 -14.12 18.85
CA ASP A 228 22.17 -13.07 18.32
C ASP A 228 21.42 -13.60 17.09
N TRP A 229 20.23 -14.15 17.33
CA TRP A 229 19.41 -14.76 16.28
C TRP A 229 19.02 -13.80 15.16
N LYS A 230 18.93 -12.48 15.43
CA LYS A 230 18.65 -11.50 14.38
C LYS A 230 19.82 -11.40 13.39
N LYS A 231 21.06 -11.36 13.88
CA LYS A 231 22.25 -11.35 13.02
C LYS A 231 22.46 -12.69 12.32
N HIS A 232 22.00 -13.78 12.92
CA HIS A 232 22.08 -15.10 12.31
C HIS A 232 21.13 -15.23 11.12
N PHE A 233 19.84 -14.92 11.31
CA PHE A 233 18.82 -15.09 10.27
C PHE A 233 18.85 -14.01 9.20
N PHE A 234 19.12 -12.74 9.55
CA PHE A 234 18.96 -11.63 8.61
C PHE A 234 20.30 -11.11 8.10
N LYS A 235 20.39 -10.88 6.79
CA LYS A 235 21.61 -10.39 6.13
C LYS A 235 21.30 -9.17 5.26
N PRO A 236 22.27 -8.27 5.04
CA PRO A 236 22.13 -7.21 4.05
C PRO A 236 21.82 -7.80 2.67
N SER A 237 20.91 -7.16 1.94
CA SER A 237 20.54 -7.57 0.58
C SER A 237 20.95 -6.52 -0.44
N ILE A 238 21.21 -6.96 -1.67
CA ILE A 238 21.60 -6.10 -2.78
C ILE A 238 20.38 -5.90 -3.70
N THR A 239 20.20 -4.66 -4.15
CA THR A 239 19.22 -4.27 -5.17
C THR A 239 19.95 -3.70 -6.37
N GLN A 240 19.52 -4.07 -7.57
CA GLN A 240 20.02 -3.57 -8.85
C GLN A 240 18.85 -3.18 -9.75
N GLN A 241 19.00 -2.08 -10.47
CA GLN A 241 18.00 -1.60 -11.42
C GLN A 241 18.69 -1.00 -12.66
N HIS A 242 18.16 -1.32 -13.83
CA HIS A 242 18.64 -0.83 -15.12
C HIS A 242 17.45 -0.49 -16.01
N ASP A 243 17.44 0.72 -16.56
CA ASP A 243 16.38 1.21 -17.43
C ASP A 243 16.97 1.86 -18.66
N VAL A 244 16.50 1.45 -19.84
CA VAL A 244 16.86 2.05 -21.12
C VAL A 244 15.57 2.54 -21.78
N SER A 245 15.57 3.79 -22.24
CA SER A 245 14.44 4.34 -22.98
C SER A 245 14.88 5.05 -24.27
N PHE A 246 13.99 4.99 -25.26
CA PHE A 246 14.13 5.55 -26.59
C PHE A 246 12.93 6.44 -26.86
N ALA A 247 13.17 7.71 -27.19
CA ALA A 247 12.13 8.65 -27.58
C ALA A 247 12.46 9.24 -28.95
N ALA A 248 11.52 9.20 -29.89
CA ALA A 248 11.69 9.78 -31.22
C ALA A 248 10.35 10.24 -31.78
N GLY A 249 10.35 11.21 -32.70
CA GLY A 249 9.13 11.53 -33.43
C GLY A 249 9.35 12.35 -34.70
N GLY A 250 8.63 11.95 -35.74
CA GLY A 250 8.46 12.71 -36.98
C GLY A 250 7.27 13.67 -36.88
N GLN A 251 6.77 14.11 -38.04
CA GLN A 251 5.68 15.09 -38.13
C GLN A 251 4.31 14.51 -37.72
N GLY A 252 4.02 13.27 -38.12
CA GLY A 252 2.72 12.61 -37.90
C GLY A 252 2.73 11.49 -36.87
N LEU A 253 3.91 11.05 -36.42
CA LEU A 253 4.07 9.92 -35.49
C LEU A 253 5.20 10.22 -34.49
N SER A 254 4.97 9.88 -33.22
CA SER A 254 5.99 9.88 -32.17
C SER A 254 5.87 8.64 -31.31
N SER A 255 7.00 8.15 -30.81
CA SER A 255 7.10 6.93 -30.02
C SER A 255 8.00 7.14 -28.81
N TYR A 256 7.61 6.55 -27.68
CA TYR A 256 8.45 6.34 -26.52
C TYR A 256 8.47 4.84 -26.23
N THR A 257 9.65 4.25 -26.13
CA THR A 257 9.82 2.83 -25.78
C THR A 257 10.79 2.73 -24.62
N SER A 258 10.48 1.92 -23.61
CA SER A 258 11.38 1.63 -22.51
C SER A 258 11.49 0.13 -22.26
N VAL A 259 12.67 -0.27 -21.77
CA VAL A 259 12.99 -1.61 -21.28
C VAL A 259 13.63 -1.45 -19.91
N GLY A 260 13.09 -2.15 -18.92
CA GLY A 260 13.54 -2.09 -17.54
C GLY A 260 13.83 -3.46 -16.98
N TYR A 261 14.86 -3.55 -16.15
CA TYR A 261 15.20 -4.71 -15.33
C TYR A 261 15.42 -4.29 -13.88
N MET A 262 14.87 -5.05 -12.94
CA MET A 262 15.07 -4.86 -11.51
C MET A 262 15.30 -6.22 -10.86
N ASN A 263 16.26 -6.27 -9.93
CA ASN A 263 16.52 -7.39 -9.03
C ASN A 263 16.70 -6.85 -7.62
N GLN A 264 15.86 -7.28 -6.69
CA GLN A 264 15.89 -6.85 -5.30
C GLN A 264 15.92 -8.09 -4.39
N GLY A 265 17.01 -8.28 -3.65
CA GLY A 265 17.05 -9.27 -2.58
C GLY A 265 16.29 -8.80 -1.34
N GLY A 266 15.77 -9.73 -0.54
CA GLY A 266 15.15 -9.41 0.75
C GLY A 266 16.10 -9.58 1.93
N ILE A 267 15.76 -8.96 3.06
CA ILE A 267 16.52 -9.04 4.32
C ILE A 267 16.32 -10.38 5.02
N VAL A 268 15.23 -11.09 4.70
CA VAL A 268 15.01 -12.47 5.12
C VAL A 268 15.54 -13.41 4.03
N PRO A 269 16.35 -14.42 4.37
CA PRO A 269 16.82 -15.41 3.42
C PRO A 269 15.66 -16.04 2.66
N THR A 270 15.91 -16.47 1.41
CA THR A 270 14.89 -17.05 0.50
C THR A 270 13.79 -16.08 0.04
N THR A 271 13.94 -14.78 0.29
CA THR A 271 13.05 -13.75 -0.28
C THR A 271 13.78 -12.89 -1.31
N ASP A 272 13.15 -12.67 -2.45
CA ASP A 272 13.66 -11.83 -3.53
C ASP A 272 12.54 -11.41 -4.48
N PHE A 273 12.84 -10.44 -5.33
CA PHE A 273 11.99 -10.00 -6.41
C PHE A 273 12.81 -9.65 -7.64
N GLN A 274 12.37 -10.14 -8.79
CA GLN A 274 12.94 -9.82 -10.10
C GLN A 274 11.83 -9.38 -11.05
N ARG A 275 12.10 -8.37 -11.87
CA ARG A 275 11.16 -7.86 -12.85
C ARG A 275 11.85 -7.47 -14.14
N PHE A 276 11.20 -7.81 -15.25
CA PHE A 276 11.44 -7.26 -16.57
C PHE A 276 10.20 -6.52 -17.05
N THR A 277 10.38 -5.33 -17.60
CA THR A 277 9.31 -4.51 -18.16
C THR A 277 9.66 -4.03 -19.55
N VAL A 278 8.68 -4.02 -20.44
CA VAL A 278 8.75 -3.35 -21.73
C VAL A 278 7.53 -2.47 -21.85
N ARG A 279 7.71 -1.19 -22.18
CA ARG A 279 6.62 -0.27 -22.49
C ARG A 279 6.83 0.39 -23.83
N ASN A 280 5.75 0.57 -24.57
CA ASN A 280 5.71 1.39 -25.77
C ASN A 280 4.48 2.31 -25.73
N ASN A 281 4.72 3.59 -25.97
CA ASN A 281 3.70 4.62 -26.10
C ASN A 281 3.83 5.25 -27.49
N LEU A 282 2.87 4.96 -28.37
CA LEU A 282 2.79 5.46 -29.72
C LEU A 282 1.72 6.56 -29.82
N ASN A 283 2.05 7.69 -30.42
CA ASN A 283 1.11 8.78 -30.66
C ASN A 283 1.14 9.17 -32.13
N GLY A 284 -0.02 9.27 -32.76
CA GLY A 284 -0.14 9.69 -34.15
C GLY A 284 -1.18 10.77 -34.35
N LYS A 285 -0.97 11.59 -35.39
CA LYS A 285 -1.92 12.59 -35.86
C LYS A 285 -1.94 12.62 -37.38
N SER A 286 -3.13 12.78 -37.96
CA SER A 286 -3.27 13.00 -39.39
C SER A 286 -2.67 14.35 -39.81
N ALA A 287 -2.31 14.48 -41.08
CA ALA A 287 -1.73 15.72 -41.62
C ALA A 287 -2.64 16.95 -41.42
N ASN A 288 -3.96 16.75 -41.45
CA ASN A 288 -4.97 17.80 -41.21
C ASN A 288 -5.35 17.97 -39.72
N GLY A 289 -4.75 17.21 -38.80
CA GLY A 289 -5.01 17.27 -37.35
C GLY A 289 -6.41 16.84 -36.90
N LYS A 290 -7.25 16.33 -37.79
CA LYS A 290 -8.61 15.87 -37.45
C LYS A 290 -8.63 14.53 -36.72
N LEU A 291 -7.73 13.62 -37.07
CA LEU A 291 -7.60 12.31 -36.44
C LEU A 291 -6.35 12.31 -35.57
N THR A 292 -6.50 11.98 -34.30
CA THR A 292 -5.38 11.67 -33.41
C THR A 292 -5.60 10.30 -32.79
N PHE A 293 -4.53 9.53 -32.64
CA PHE A 293 -4.60 8.28 -31.90
C PHE A 293 -3.41 8.15 -30.95
N ASN A 294 -3.62 7.39 -29.89
CA ASN A 294 -2.59 7.06 -28.93
C ASN A 294 -2.75 5.59 -28.52
N THR A 295 -1.71 4.80 -28.73
CA THR A 295 -1.65 3.39 -28.36
C THR A 295 -0.58 3.20 -27.30
N GLN A 296 -0.92 2.45 -26.25
CA GLN A 296 -0.01 2.06 -25.19
C GLN A 296 0.04 0.54 -25.11
N LEU A 297 1.24 0.01 -24.92
CA LEU A 297 1.50 -1.37 -24.59
C LEU A 297 2.49 -1.39 -23.44
N ALA A 298 2.17 -2.07 -22.34
CA ALA A 298 3.12 -2.37 -21.27
C ALA A 298 3.05 -3.86 -20.96
N VAL A 299 4.20 -4.53 -21.03
CA VAL A 299 4.34 -5.95 -20.72
C VAL A 299 5.31 -6.08 -19.55
N GLY A 300 4.91 -6.80 -18.52
CA GLY A 300 5.71 -7.05 -17.34
C GLY A 300 5.79 -8.55 -17.05
N PHE A 301 6.98 -9.04 -16.76
CA PHE A 301 7.20 -10.37 -16.20
C PHE A 301 7.98 -10.23 -14.91
N SER A 302 7.49 -10.84 -13.83
CA SER A 302 8.18 -10.85 -12.54
C SER A 302 8.23 -12.22 -11.89
N LYS A 303 9.31 -12.44 -11.15
CA LYS A 303 9.51 -13.58 -10.27
C LYS A 303 9.64 -13.07 -8.84
N ARG A 304 9.03 -13.76 -7.90
CA ARG A 304 9.10 -13.40 -6.48
C ARG A 304 9.19 -14.64 -5.62
N ASN A 305 10.17 -14.67 -4.73
CA ASN A 305 10.20 -15.58 -3.60
C ASN A 305 9.74 -14.83 -2.36
N GLN A 306 8.69 -15.31 -1.69
CA GLN A 306 8.10 -14.65 -0.51
C GLN A 306 8.06 -15.58 0.69
N LEU A 307 7.92 -15.02 1.89
CA LEU A 307 7.63 -15.83 3.08
C LEU A 307 6.19 -16.33 3.05
N ASN A 308 5.96 -17.52 3.62
CA ASN A 308 4.62 -18.08 3.71
C ASN A 308 3.68 -17.20 4.57
N GLN A 309 4.21 -16.60 5.64
CA GLN A 309 3.47 -15.74 6.57
C GLN A 309 2.79 -14.57 5.84
N GLU A 310 3.35 -14.07 4.75
CA GLU A 310 2.72 -12.97 4.00
C GLU A 310 1.38 -13.35 3.38
N THR A 311 1.07 -14.64 3.24
CA THR A 311 -0.21 -15.12 2.69
C THR A 311 -0.98 -16.04 3.63
N ASN A 312 -0.46 -16.28 4.83
CA ASN A 312 -1.01 -17.21 5.80
C ASN A 312 -0.96 -16.61 7.19
N ASP A 313 -2.03 -15.91 7.56
CA ASP A 313 -2.09 -15.21 8.84
C ASP A 313 -2.11 -16.18 10.04
N ASN A 314 -2.53 -17.44 9.82
CA ASN A 314 -2.58 -18.49 10.86
C ASN A 314 -1.19 -18.88 11.41
N ILE A 315 -0.10 -18.45 10.76
CA ILE A 315 1.25 -18.71 11.25
C ILE A 315 1.93 -17.45 11.80
N SER A 316 1.22 -16.33 11.92
CA SER A 316 1.80 -15.08 12.42
C SER A 316 2.31 -15.20 13.86
N ASN A 317 1.61 -15.94 14.72
CA ASN A 317 2.04 -16.25 16.09
C ASN A 317 2.81 -17.57 16.22
N ASN A 318 3.18 -18.20 15.09
CA ASN A 318 3.86 -19.49 15.11
C ASN A 318 5.38 -19.30 15.05
N VAL A 319 6.05 -19.45 16.19
CA VAL A 319 7.51 -19.34 16.32
C VAL A 319 8.31 -20.32 15.46
N VAL A 320 7.72 -21.46 15.07
CA VAL A 320 8.35 -22.50 14.25
C VAL A 320 8.39 -22.13 12.76
N GLN A 321 7.47 -21.27 12.32
CA GLN A 321 7.29 -20.94 10.89
C GLN A 321 7.44 -19.45 10.56
N ASN A 322 7.37 -18.57 11.56
CA ASN A 322 7.54 -17.14 11.41
C ASN A 322 8.95 -16.73 11.86
N PRO A 323 9.89 -16.48 10.92
CA PRO A 323 11.25 -16.11 11.28
C PRO A 323 11.36 -14.72 11.90
N LEU A 324 10.43 -13.79 11.60
CA LEU A 324 10.44 -12.43 12.15
C LEU A 324 9.99 -12.39 13.60
N HIS A 325 9.04 -13.26 13.97
CA HIS A 325 8.60 -13.45 15.35
C HIS A 325 9.53 -14.38 16.13
N GLY A 326 9.81 -15.58 15.61
CA GLY A 326 10.57 -16.60 16.32
C GLY A 326 12.05 -16.25 16.55
N SER A 327 12.67 -15.42 15.69
CA SER A 327 14.04 -14.94 15.91
C SER A 327 14.17 -13.94 17.06
N LEU A 328 13.11 -13.20 17.39
CA LEU A 328 13.09 -12.36 18.60
C LEU A 328 13.04 -13.22 19.86
N LEU A 329 12.26 -14.30 19.82
CA LEU A 329 12.06 -15.20 20.95
C LEU A 329 13.16 -16.27 21.09
N GLY A 330 14.12 -16.35 20.17
CA GLY A 330 15.14 -17.40 20.19
C GLY A 330 16.06 -17.29 21.42
N LEU A 331 16.19 -18.38 22.18
CA LEU A 331 17.06 -18.41 23.36
C LEU A 331 18.53 -18.17 22.97
N PRO A 332 19.22 -17.20 23.60
CA PRO A 332 20.61 -16.89 23.27
C PRO A 332 21.60 -17.98 23.71
N THR A 333 21.22 -18.86 24.63
CA THR A 333 22.05 -19.97 25.12
C THR A 333 22.18 -21.14 24.12
N ILE A 334 21.48 -21.07 22.99
CA ILE A 334 21.44 -22.11 21.96
C ILE A 334 22.42 -21.79 20.84
N ALA A 335 23.25 -22.74 20.43
CA ALA A 335 24.20 -22.55 19.34
C ALA A 335 23.50 -22.66 17.97
N PRO A 336 23.83 -21.82 16.98
CA PRO A 336 23.27 -21.93 15.65
C PRO A 336 23.89 -23.09 14.85
N ASN A 337 23.28 -23.40 13.70
CA ASN A 337 23.77 -24.33 12.67
C ASN A 337 24.10 -25.76 13.17
N GLN A 338 23.36 -26.27 14.16
CA GLN A 338 23.65 -27.60 14.73
C GLN A 338 23.37 -28.76 13.76
N TYR A 339 22.41 -28.59 12.84
CA TYR A 339 21.95 -29.64 11.95
C TYR A 339 22.00 -29.18 10.51
N LEU A 340 22.60 -29.95 9.60
CA LEU A 340 22.74 -29.57 8.18
C LEU A 340 21.52 -29.92 7.33
N THR A 341 20.66 -30.83 7.79
CA THR A 341 19.49 -31.32 7.03
C THR A 341 18.26 -31.44 7.93
N GLY A 342 17.07 -31.34 7.33
CA GLY A 342 15.81 -31.56 8.04
C GLY A 342 15.70 -32.95 8.66
N GLN A 343 16.30 -33.97 8.01
CA GLN A 343 16.38 -35.33 8.55
C GLN A 343 17.25 -35.43 9.80
N ALA A 344 18.43 -34.81 9.79
CA ALA A 344 19.30 -34.81 10.97
C ALA A 344 18.63 -34.09 12.15
N LEU A 345 17.94 -32.98 11.87
CA LEU A 345 17.16 -32.26 12.87
C LEU A 345 16.01 -33.12 13.40
N TYR A 346 15.21 -33.74 12.54
CA TYR A 346 14.09 -34.60 12.95
C TYR A 346 14.55 -35.79 13.78
N ASN A 347 15.66 -36.43 13.41
CA ASN A 347 16.24 -37.52 14.22
C ASN A 347 16.67 -37.06 15.61
N ALA A 348 17.10 -35.79 15.74
CA ALA A 348 17.61 -35.25 16.99
C ALA A 348 16.50 -34.76 17.93
N ILE A 349 15.44 -34.14 17.41
CA ILE A 349 14.40 -33.51 18.25
C ILE A 349 13.00 -34.12 18.06
N GLY A 350 12.77 -34.98 17.08
CA GLY A 350 11.43 -35.50 16.77
C GLY A 350 10.46 -34.35 16.53
N THR A 351 9.35 -34.30 17.29
CA THR A 351 8.38 -33.20 17.34
C THR A 351 8.45 -32.40 18.66
N ASP A 352 9.55 -32.53 19.41
CA ASP A 352 9.79 -31.79 20.64
C ASP A 352 10.44 -30.42 20.35
N PHE A 353 9.63 -29.37 20.47
CA PHE A 353 10.04 -27.98 20.28
C PHE A 353 10.49 -27.29 21.58
N SER A 354 10.41 -27.98 22.72
CA SER A 354 10.66 -27.39 24.05
C SER A 354 12.10 -26.90 24.22
N GLY A 355 12.31 -26.01 25.19
CA GLY A 355 13.63 -25.46 25.50
C GLY A 355 14.26 -24.69 24.34
N GLY A 356 13.43 -24.02 23.51
CA GLY A 356 13.86 -23.19 22.38
C GLY A 356 14.26 -23.95 21.12
N LYS A 357 14.10 -25.28 21.06
CA LYS A 357 14.50 -26.11 19.89
C LYS A 357 13.78 -25.74 18.59
N TYR A 358 12.62 -25.08 18.67
CA TYR A 358 11.92 -24.57 17.48
C TYR A 358 12.80 -23.71 16.56
N ILE A 359 13.82 -23.04 17.11
CA ILE A 359 14.70 -22.14 16.37
C ILE A 359 15.48 -22.88 15.26
N TYR A 360 15.80 -24.16 15.48
CA TYR A 360 16.44 -25.00 14.46
C TYR A 360 15.50 -25.32 13.29
N VAL A 361 14.20 -25.33 13.53
CA VAL A 361 13.21 -25.49 12.47
C VAL A 361 13.17 -24.24 11.60
N LEU A 362 13.30 -23.04 12.19
CA LEU A 362 13.47 -21.81 11.43
C LEU A 362 14.73 -21.83 10.56
N GLU A 363 15.85 -22.32 11.08
CA GLU A 363 17.06 -22.55 10.27
C GLU A 363 16.80 -23.49 9.10
N ASP A 364 16.06 -24.58 9.31
CA ASP A 364 15.75 -25.54 8.25
C ASP A 364 14.81 -24.97 7.17
N ILE A 365 13.71 -24.32 7.55
CA ILE A 365 12.75 -23.80 6.56
C ILE A 365 13.30 -22.63 5.74
N LEU A 366 14.28 -21.89 6.28
CA LEU A 366 14.97 -20.80 5.59
C LEU A 366 16.11 -21.30 4.69
N ARG A 367 16.36 -22.61 4.60
CA ARG A 367 17.24 -23.18 3.57
C ARG A 367 16.54 -23.13 2.22
N GLU A 368 17.33 -22.87 1.19
CA GLU A 368 16.82 -22.81 -0.17
C GLU A 368 16.10 -24.12 -0.54
N ASN A 369 14.90 -23.98 -1.11
CA ASN A 369 14.04 -25.08 -1.55
C ASN A 369 13.50 -26.03 -0.45
N ASN A 370 13.66 -25.75 0.84
CA ASN A 370 12.99 -26.51 1.90
C ASN A 370 11.50 -26.13 2.03
N LEU A 371 11.20 -24.83 2.00
CA LEU A 371 9.84 -24.30 2.02
C LEU A 371 9.62 -23.28 0.87
N PRO A 372 9.82 -23.69 -0.40
CA PRO A 372 9.74 -22.77 -1.53
C PRO A 372 8.33 -22.17 -1.63
N SER A 373 8.25 -20.86 -1.84
CA SER A 373 7.02 -20.12 -2.12
C SER A 373 7.28 -19.13 -3.26
N LYS A 374 7.24 -19.65 -4.49
CA LYS A 374 7.65 -18.97 -5.71
C LYS A 374 6.43 -18.48 -6.48
N PHE A 375 6.46 -17.24 -6.94
CA PHE A 375 5.43 -16.63 -7.77
C PHE A 375 6.05 -16.17 -9.08
N ASN A 376 5.38 -16.50 -10.18
CA ASN A 376 5.64 -15.92 -11.49
C ASN A 376 4.39 -15.12 -11.90
N GLN A 377 4.58 -13.87 -12.32
CA GLN A 377 3.50 -13.03 -12.79
C GLN A 377 3.82 -12.49 -14.18
N THR A 378 2.90 -12.68 -15.11
CA THR A 378 2.87 -11.99 -16.41
C THR A 378 1.73 -11.00 -16.41
N SER A 379 1.99 -9.75 -16.76
CA SER A 379 0.97 -8.70 -16.92
C SER A 379 1.09 -8.05 -18.29
N VAL A 380 -0.05 -7.81 -18.94
CA VAL A 380 -0.15 -7.09 -20.21
C VAL A 380 -1.19 -5.99 -20.05
N LEU A 381 -0.72 -4.76 -20.21
CA LEU A 381 -1.51 -3.56 -20.32
C LEU A 381 -1.54 -3.17 -21.79
N ALA A 382 -2.72 -3.02 -22.38
CA ALA A 382 -2.83 -2.49 -23.73
C ALA A 382 -4.00 -1.52 -23.82
N SER A 383 -3.79 -0.34 -24.39
CA SER A 383 -4.87 0.59 -24.64
C SER A 383 -4.70 1.34 -25.95
N THR A 384 -5.82 1.72 -26.54
CA THR A 384 -5.87 2.56 -27.73
C THR A 384 -6.94 3.60 -27.53
N SER A 385 -6.56 4.86 -27.73
CA SER A 385 -7.45 6.02 -27.76
C SER A 385 -7.44 6.58 -29.16
N VAL A 386 -8.62 6.81 -29.74
CA VAL A 386 -8.81 7.42 -31.05
C VAL A 386 -9.75 8.61 -30.88
N SER A 387 -9.34 9.77 -31.39
CA SER A 387 -10.11 11.00 -31.36
C SER A 387 -10.28 11.54 -32.77
N TYR A 388 -11.51 11.90 -33.13
CA TYR A 388 -11.84 12.44 -34.44
C TYR A 388 -12.64 13.74 -34.32
N LYS A 389 -12.10 14.83 -34.86
CA LYS A 389 -12.76 16.14 -34.95
C LYS A 389 -13.72 16.14 -36.14
N VAL A 390 -15.01 15.96 -35.87
CA VAL A 390 -16.07 15.98 -36.89
C VAL A 390 -16.27 17.41 -37.39
N THR A 391 -16.36 18.34 -36.45
CA THR A 391 -16.36 19.79 -36.70
C THR A 391 -15.25 20.44 -35.86
N PRO A 392 -14.95 21.73 -36.00
CA PRO A 392 -14.01 22.42 -35.11
C PRO A 392 -14.41 22.34 -33.63
N ASP A 393 -15.72 22.29 -33.36
CA ASP A 393 -16.29 22.34 -32.01
C ASP A 393 -16.65 20.94 -31.48
N LEU A 394 -16.89 19.93 -32.34
CA LEU A 394 -17.34 18.59 -31.95
C LEU A 394 -16.28 17.51 -32.21
N THR A 395 -15.88 16.81 -31.15
CA THR A 395 -14.93 15.70 -31.18
C THR A 395 -15.58 14.42 -30.67
N PHE A 396 -15.44 13.32 -31.42
CA PHE A 396 -15.75 11.98 -30.94
C PHE A 396 -14.48 11.29 -30.47
N ASN A 397 -14.55 10.61 -29.33
CA ASN A 397 -13.46 9.84 -28.78
C ASN A 397 -13.92 8.40 -28.54
N ASN A 398 -13.07 7.44 -28.87
CA ASN A 398 -13.16 6.10 -28.34
C ASN A 398 -11.86 5.75 -27.64
N LYS A 399 -12.00 5.09 -26.50
CA LYS A 399 -10.89 4.58 -25.75
C LYS A 399 -11.17 3.16 -25.32
N THR A 400 -10.28 2.25 -25.69
CA THR A 400 -10.40 0.83 -25.39
C THR A 400 -9.15 0.37 -24.69
N GLY A 401 -9.31 -0.40 -23.61
CA GLY A 401 -8.23 -0.91 -22.78
C GLY A 401 -8.42 -2.38 -22.44
N VAL A 402 -7.32 -3.10 -22.31
CA VAL A 402 -7.23 -4.46 -21.81
C VAL A 402 -6.17 -4.49 -20.71
N ASP A 403 -6.53 -5.05 -19.58
CA ASP A 403 -5.63 -5.48 -18.51
C ASP A 403 -5.72 -7.00 -18.42
N TYR A 404 -4.59 -7.67 -18.60
CA TYR A 404 -4.47 -9.11 -18.46
C TYR A 404 -3.35 -9.44 -17.49
N LYS A 405 -3.63 -10.34 -16.54
CA LYS A 405 -2.67 -10.82 -15.57
C LYS A 405 -2.79 -12.33 -15.39
N ARG A 406 -1.65 -12.99 -15.34
CA ARG A 406 -1.55 -14.39 -14.93
C ARG A 406 -0.52 -14.51 -13.81
N ASN A 407 -0.96 -15.05 -12.68
CA ASN A 407 -0.14 -15.35 -11.51
C ASN A 407 -0.08 -16.85 -11.31
N ASP A 408 1.09 -17.44 -11.45
CA ASP A 408 1.35 -18.84 -11.13
C ASP A 408 2.14 -18.90 -9.82
N ARG A 409 1.66 -19.70 -8.86
CA ARG A 409 2.31 -19.93 -7.57
C ARG A 409 2.67 -21.39 -7.41
N VAL A 410 3.90 -21.65 -7.00
CA VAL A 410 4.36 -22.93 -6.47
C VAL A 410 4.70 -22.75 -5.00
N PHE A 411 4.06 -23.53 -4.14
CA PHE A 411 4.37 -23.58 -2.72
C PHE A 411 4.55 -25.04 -2.30
N ALA A 412 5.59 -25.37 -1.53
CA ALA A 412 5.76 -26.74 -1.09
C ALA A 412 6.40 -26.83 0.30
N ARG A 413 6.15 -27.95 0.99
CA ARG A 413 7.06 -28.48 2.02
C ARG A 413 7.84 -29.60 1.36
N ALA A 414 9.11 -29.35 1.05
CA ALA A 414 9.93 -30.34 0.38
C ALA A 414 10.05 -31.62 1.22
N PRO A 415 10.13 -32.81 0.61
CA PRO A 415 10.07 -34.08 1.33
C PRO A 415 11.21 -34.24 2.36
N TRP A 416 12.35 -33.59 2.15
CA TRP A 416 13.49 -33.62 3.09
C TRP A 416 13.46 -32.51 4.16
N SER A 417 12.51 -31.57 4.09
CA SER A 417 12.38 -30.51 5.09
C SER A 417 11.88 -31.08 6.41
N TYR A 418 12.32 -30.49 7.53
CA TYR A 418 11.92 -30.93 8.86
C TYR A 418 10.40 -30.94 9.02
N LEU A 419 9.70 -29.89 8.58
CA LEU A 419 8.23 -29.80 8.71
C LEU A 419 7.50 -30.88 7.90
N ALA A 420 8.07 -31.34 6.78
CA ALA A 420 7.50 -32.44 6.01
C ALA A 420 7.65 -33.77 6.76
N LEU A 421 8.83 -34.02 7.34
CA LEU A 421 9.13 -35.22 8.12
C LEU A 421 8.32 -35.27 9.43
N ALA A 422 8.21 -34.15 10.13
CA ALA A 422 7.46 -34.04 11.38
C ALA A 422 5.96 -34.34 11.20
N VAL A 423 5.36 -33.90 10.08
CA VAL A 423 3.95 -34.20 9.77
C VAL A 423 3.77 -35.64 9.30
N ALA A 424 4.73 -36.22 8.57
CA ALA A 424 4.68 -37.60 8.10
C ALA A 424 4.83 -38.63 9.23
N GLY A 425 5.64 -38.30 10.25
CA GLY A 425 5.97 -39.20 11.34
C GLY A 425 6.61 -40.50 10.84
N THR A 426 6.28 -41.63 11.46
CA THR A 426 6.70 -42.97 11.02
C THR A 426 5.66 -43.67 10.13
N ALA A 427 4.48 -43.06 9.93
CA ALA A 427 3.35 -43.69 9.27
C ALA A 427 3.33 -43.50 7.75
N LEU A 428 3.91 -42.41 7.24
CA LEU A 428 3.92 -42.09 5.82
C LEU A 428 5.32 -42.26 5.21
N LYS A 429 5.42 -43.11 4.18
CA LYS A 429 6.66 -43.35 3.42
C LYS A 429 7.17 -42.09 2.68
N TYR A 430 6.26 -41.27 2.16
CA TYR A 430 6.59 -40.10 1.35
C TYR A 430 6.09 -38.83 2.04
N PRO A 431 6.98 -38.08 2.71
CA PRO A 431 6.63 -36.82 3.35
C PRO A 431 6.40 -35.68 2.35
N GLY A 432 5.86 -34.57 2.85
CA GLY A 432 5.78 -33.32 2.10
C GLY A 432 4.54 -33.17 1.23
N PHE A 433 4.38 -31.97 0.67
CA PHE A 433 3.32 -31.67 -0.28
C PHE A 433 3.75 -30.52 -1.18
N GLU A 434 3.11 -30.44 -2.36
CA GLU A 434 3.27 -29.35 -3.31
C GLU A 434 1.91 -28.78 -3.70
N VAL A 435 1.81 -27.46 -3.71
CA VAL A 435 0.70 -26.68 -4.18
C VAL A 435 1.12 -25.95 -5.44
N MET A 436 0.37 -26.17 -6.53
CA MET A 436 0.44 -25.38 -7.74
C MET A 436 -0.89 -24.67 -7.93
N SER A 437 -0.86 -23.36 -8.11
CA SER A 437 -2.07 -22.59 -8.40
C SER A 437 -1.83 -21.55 -9.48
N SER A 438 -2.85 -21.30 -10.30
CA SER A 438 -2.84 -20.30 -11.36
C SER A 438 -4.05 -19.41 -11.22
N ASN A 439 -3.85 -18.10 -11.30
CA ASN A 439 -4.90 -17.09 -11.29
C ASN A 439 -4.77 -16.26 -12.56
N GLN A 440 -5.84 -16.20 -13.36
CA GLN A 440 -5.96 -15.39 -14.56
C GLN A 440 -7.03 -14.33 -14.37
N ASP A 441 -6.66 -13.08 -14.58
CA ASP A 441 -7.52 -11.90 -14.52
C ASP A 441 -7.47 -11.21 -15.88
N PHE A 442 -8.64 -11.05 -16.50
CA PHE A 442 -8.78 -10.34 -17.77
C PHE A 442 -9.88 -9.29 -17.63
N THR A 443 -9.50 -8.02 -17.71
CA THR A 443 -10.42 -6.88 -17.67
C THR A 443 -10.37 -6.13 -18.98
N PHE A 444 -11.54 -5.90 -19.56
CA PHE A 444 -11.76 -5.09 -20.75
C PHE A 444 -12.52 -3.82 -20.37
N ASN A 445 -12.02 -2.67 -20.81
CA ASN A 445 -12.64 -1.36 -20.61
C ASN A 445 -12.87 -0.68 -21.94
N ASN A 446 -14.03 -0.04 -22.11
CA ASN A 446 -14.33 0.78 -23.27
C ASN A 446 -15.08 2.03 -22.84
N THR A 447 -14.59 3.18 -23.25
CA THR A 447 -15.26 4.46 -23.07
C THR A 447 -15.42 5.12 -24.43
N VAL A 448 -16.65 5.53 -24.75
CA VAL A 448 -16.97 6.33 -25.93
C VAL A 448 -17.48 7.67 -25.46
N SER A 449 -17.05 8.76 -26.09
CA SER A 449 -17.54 10.10 -25.78
C SER A 449 -17.77 10.97 -27.01
N ALA A 450 -18.70 11.90 -26.87
CA ALA A 450 -18.90 13.03 -27.75
C ALA A 450 -18.68 14.31 -26.94
N ASN A 451 -17.77 15.16 -27.39
CA ASN A 451 -17.33 16.36 -26.69
C ASN A 451 -17.53 17.59 -27.57
N TYR A 452 -18.29 18.56 -27.09
CA TYR A 452 -18.56 19.83 -27.75
C TYR A 452 -17.85 20.96 -26.98
N HIS A 453 -17.00 21.71 -27.66
CA HIS A 453 -16.26 22.84 -27.12
C HIS A 453 -16.63 24.09 -27.90
N LYS A 454 -17.02 25.16 -27.20
CA LYS A 454 -17.38 26.43 -27.83
C LYS A 454 -16.86 27.62 -27.04
N GLU A 455 -16.23 28.55 -27.75
CA GLU A 455 -15.86 29.88 -27.24
C GLU A 455 -16.82 30.94 -27.81
N LEU A 456 -17.41 31.75 -26.94
CA LEU A 456 -18.39 32.80 -27.25
C LEU A 456 -17.98 34.08 -26.50
N GLY A 457 -17.10 34.88 -27.09
CA GLY A 457 -16.54 36.04 -26.41
C GLY A 457 -15.74 35.61 -25.17
N GLU A 458 -16.14 36.08 -23.99
CA GLU A 458 -15.52 35.72 -22.72
C GLU A 458 -16.03 34.38 -22.14
N HIS A 459 -17.00 33.73 -22.79
CA HIS A 459 -17.57 32.47 -22.34
C HIS A 459 -16.89 31.28 -23.02
N THR A 460 -16.45 30.29 -22.25
CA THR A 460 -16.06 28.98 -22.77
C THR A 460 -17.02 27.93 -22.22
N LEU A 461 -17.56 27.10 -23.11
CA LEU A 461 -18.49 26.02 -22.79
C LEU A 461 -17.92 24.69 -23.31
N ASP A 462 -17.72 23.75 -22.39
CA ASP A 462 -17.43 22.35 -22.69
C ASP A 462 -18.60 21.47 -22.26
N LEU A 463 -19.13 20.69 -23.20
CA LEU A 463 -20.15 19.67 -22.94
C LEU A 463 -19.60 18.31 -23.34
N GLY A 464 -19.82 17.30 -22.51
CA GLY A 464 -19.42 15.92 -22.79
C GLY A 464 -20.56 14.95 -22.51
N ALA A 465 -20.75 13.98 -23.40
CA ALA A 465 -21.62 12.83 -23.19
C ALA A 465 -20.80 11.55 -23.36
N TYR A 466 -20.98 10.60 -22.44
CA TYR A 466 -20.11 9.45 -22.30
C TYR A 466 -20.90 8.16 -22.09
N PHE A 467 -20.38 7.08 -22.67
CA PHE A 467 -20.74 5.70 -22.39
C PHE A 467 -19.50 4.96 -21.90
N ASP A 468 -19.63 4.22 -20.81
CA ASP A 468 -18.53 3.47 -20.20
C ASP A 468 -18.96 2.03 -19.90
N TYR A 469 -18.14 1.08 -20.35
CA TYR A 469 -18.37 -0.35 -20.21
C TYR A 469 -17.12 -1.04 -19.68
N THR A 470 -17.32 -1.92 -18.70
CA THR A 470 -16.24 -2.78 -18.20
C THR A 470 -16.72 -4.20 -18.06
N LYS A 471 -15.89 -5.14 -18.48
CA LYS A 471 -16.10 -6.58 -18.30
C LYS A 471 -14.83 -7.20 -17.74
N ALA A 472 -14.97 -7.93 -16.63
CA ALA A 472 -13.86 -8.65 -16.02
C ALA A 472 -14.15 -10.15 -15.95
N ASN A 473 -13.15 -10.98 -16.22
CA ASN A 473 -13.20 -12.43 -16.15
C ASN A 473 -12.06 -12.93 -15.29
N TYR A 474 -12.39 -13.82 -14.37
CA TYR A 474 -11.46 -14.45 -13.46
C TYR A 474 -11.49 -15.95 -13.66
N PHE A 475 -10.32 -16.58 -13.67
CA PHE A 475 -10.17 -18.02 -13.64
C PHE A 475 -9.06 -18.43 -12.68
N TYR A 476 -9.38 -19.30 -11.74
CA TYR A 476 -8.44 -19.81 -10.76
C TYR A 476 -8.39 -21.33 -10.81
N THR A 477 -7.19 -21.88 -10.73
CA THR A 477 -6.96 -23.30 -10.51
C THR A 477 -6.02 -23.49 -9.33
N PHE A 478 -6.26 -24.55 -8.59
CA PHE A 478 -5.43 -24.99 -7.47
C PHE A 478 -5.33 -26.50 -7.51
N GLN A 479 -4.13 -26.99 -7.27
CA GLN A 479 -3.82 -28.40 -7.06
C GLN A 479 -2.87 -28.51 -5.88
N GLN A 480 -3.19 -29.39 -4.94
CA GLN A 480 -2.26 -29.83 -3.90
C GLN A 480 -2.00 -31.32 -4.05
N GLN A 481 -0.75 -31.71 -4.31
CA GLN A 481 -0.30 -33.08 -4.21
C GLN A 481 0.30 -33.33 -2.84
N ASN A 482 -0.15 -34.38 -2.16
CA ASN A 482 0.43 -34.85 -0.90
C ASN A 482 1.35 -36.04 -1.18
N GLY A 483 2.45 -36.15 -0.46
CA GLY A 483 3.46 -37.20 -0.66
C GLY A 483 4.36 -36.91 -1.86
N LEU A 484 5.64 -36.68 -1.56
CA LEU A 484 6.64 -36.36 -2.58
C LEU A 484 7.80 -37.35 -2.50
N ASN A 485 8.17 -37.95 -3.62
CA ASN A 485 9.35 -38.80 -3.71
C ASN A 485 10.62 -37.93 -3.77
N PRO A 486 11.49 -37.96 -2.74
CA PRO A 486 12.68 -37.11 -2.69
C PRO A 486 13.69 -37.39 -3.81
N LEU A 487 13.65 -38.57 -4.44
CA LEU A 487 14.56 -38.94 -5.54
C LEU A 487 14.23 -38.24 -6.86
N THR A 488 12.97 -37.84 -7.06
CA THR A 488 12.48 -37.28 -8.33
C THR A 488 11.83 -35.91 -8.15
N TYR A 489 11.64 -35.45 -6.93
CA TYR A 489 10.98 -34.18 -6.65
C TYR A 489 11.89 -32.98 -6.96
N SER A 490 11.32 -32.03 -7.70
CA SER A 490 11.82 -30.67 -7.87
C SER A 490 10.61 -29.72 -7.87
N PRO A 491 10.66 -28.57 -7.17
CA PRO A 491 9.51 -27.67 -7.07
C PRO A 491 8.97 -27.24 -8.44
N GLY A 492 7.70 -27.52 -8.69
CA GLY A 492 6.94 -27.21 -9.90
C GLY A 492 7.14 -28.19 -11.05
N ALA A 493 7.95 -29.24 -10.88
CA ALA A 493 8.24 -30.20 -11.94
C ALA A 493 7.16 -31.28 -12.11
N GLY A 494 6.39 -31.57 -11.06
CA GLY A 494 5.38 -32.64 -11.05
C GLY A 494 5.94 -34.07 -11.11
N THR A 495 7.27 -34.25 -11.13
CA THR A 495 7.96 -35.56 -11.22
C THR A 495 8.09 -36.28 -9.88
N GLY A 496 7.76 -35.61 -8.78
CA GLY A 496 7.84 -36.15 -7.41
C GLY A 496 6.56 -36.82 -6.92
N TYR A 497 5.49 -36.85 -7.72
CA TYR A 497 4.18 -37.31 -7.25
C TYR A 497 4.14 -38.82 -7.08
N VAL A 498 3.52 -39.28 -6.00
CA VAL A 498 3.42 -40.71 -5.67
C VAL A 498 1.98 -41.19 -5.80
N ASP A 499 1.82 -42.50 -6.00
CA ASP A 499 0.52 -43.13 -6.07
C ASP A 499 -0.24 -43.04 -4.74
N ILE A 500 -1.57 -43.02 -4.83
CA ILE A 500 -2.45 -43.08 -3.66
C ILE A 500 -2.25 -44.41 -2.96
N GLU A 501 -1.93 -44.36 -1.66
CA GLU A 501 -1.67 -45.54 -0.85
C GLU A 501 -2.64 -45.58 0.34
N THR A 502 -3.29 -46.72 0.55
CA THR A 502 -4.14 -46.92 1.72
C THR A 502 -3.30 -47.44 2.88
N VAL A 503 -3.09 -46.64 3.92
CA VAL A 503 -2.45 -47.07 5.18
C VAL A 503 -3.49 -46.99 6.29
N ASN A 504 -3.65 -48.08 7.06
CA ASN A 504 -4.62 -48.18 8.16
C ASN A 504 -6.06 -47.82 7.77
N GLY A 505 -6.49 -48.19 6.56
CA GLY A 505 -7.85 -47.91 6.07
C GLY A 505 -8.11 -46.46 5.63
N THR A 506 -7.07 -45.61 5.61
CA THR A 506 -7.16 -44.23 5.12
C THR A 506 -6.40 -44.08 3.81
N ASN A 507 -7.04 -43.48 2.79
CA ASN A 507 -6.35 -43.14 1.55
C ASN A 507 -5.42 -41.96 1.80
N ASN A 508 -4.12 -42.22 1.78
CA ASN A 508 -3.08 -41.21 1.89
C ASN A 508 -2.70 -40.70 0.49
N TYR A 509 -2.09 -39.52 0.44
CA TYR A 509 -1.62 -38.89 -0.81
C TYR A 509 -2.70 -38.50 -1.81
N VAL A 510 -3.99 -38.48 -1.41
CA VAL A 510 -5.08 -38.01 -2.26
C VAL A 510 -4.86 -36.53 -2.61
N PRO A 511 -4.80 -36.18 -3.91
CA PRO A 511 -4.65 -34.79 -4.32
C PRO A 511 -5.93 -33.99 -4.08
N GLN A 512 -5.77 -32.70 -3.77
CA GLN A 512 -6.88 -31.76 -3.74
C GLN A 512 -6.84 -30.90 -5.00
N ILE A 513 -7.99 -30.72 -5.65
CA ILE A 513 -8.13 -29.87 -6.83
C ILE A 513 -9.29 -28.89 -6.64
N LEU A 514 -9.13 -27.68 -7.16
CA LEU A 514 -10.18 -26.66 -7.17
C LEU A 514 -10.05 -25.84 -8.46
N ALA A 515 -11.20 -25.50 -9.06
CA ALA A 515 -11.28 -24.49 -10.09
C ALA A 515 -12.40 -23.49 -9.76
N ALA A 516 -12.16 -22.20 -10.01
CA ALA A 516 -13.16 -21.15 -9.83
C ALA A 516 -13.21 -20.23 -11.05
N LYS A 517 -14.41 -19.79 -11.41
CA LYS A 517 -14.64 -18.88 -12.53
C LYS A 517 -15.61 -17.78 -12.12
N ILE A 518 -15.22 -16.52 -12.33
CA ILE A 518 -16.06 -15.36 -11.99
C ILE A 518 -16.16 -14.46 -13.23
N LYS A 519 -17.36 -13.94 -13.47
CA LYS A 519 -17.62 -12.93 -14.50
C LYS A 519 -18.25 -11.72 -13.84
N ALA A 520 -17.62 -10.56 -13.99
CA ALA A 520 -18.07 -9.29 -13.46
C ALA A 520 -18.28 -8.28 -14.59
N GLY A 521 -19.02 -7.21 -14.32
CA GLY A 521 -19.14 -6.11 -15.28
C GLY A 521 -20.01 -4.95 -14.80
N THR A 522 -19.78 -3.79 -15.40
CA THR A 522 -20.50 -2.56 -15.12
C THR A 522 -20.77 -1.80 -16.42
N VAL A 523 -21.86 -1.05 -16.45
CA VAL A 523 -22.25 -0.17 -17.56
C VAL A 523 -22.64 1.18 -16.98
N SER A 524 -22.27 2.25 -17.66
CA SER A 524 -22.56 3.60 -17.20
C SER A 524 -22.80 4.58 -18.34
N TYR A 525 -23.67 5.54 -18.08
CA TYR A 525 -23.91 6.71 -18.94
C TYR A 525 -23.69 7.96 -18.11
N PHE A 526 -22.97 8.95 -18.65
CA PHE A 526 -22.77 10.19 -17.92
C PHE A 526 -22.59 11.40 -18.83
N GLY A 527 -22.94 12.55 -18.30
CA GLY A 527 -22.77 13.85 -18.92
C GLY A 527 -21.91 14.76 -18.05
N GLN A 528 -21.16 15.63 -18.69
CA GLN A 528 -20.32 16.64 -18.05
C GLN A 528 -20.57 18.01 -18.69
N LEU A 529 -20.59 19.03 -17.85
CA LEU A 529 -20.58 20.45 -18.20
C LEU A 529 -19.37 21.09 -17.53
N ASP A 530 -18.54 21.80 -18.30
CA ASP A 530 -17.65 22.81 -17.76
C ASP A 530 -17.93 24.16 -18.43
N TYR A 531 -18.01 25.20 -17.62
CA TYR A 531 -18.26 26.56 -18.05
C TYR A 531 -17.23 27.49 -17.42
N ASP A 532 -16.65 28.37 -18.22
CA ASP A 532 -15.70 29.40 -17.80
C ASP A 532 -16.19 30.76 -18.31
N TYR A 533 -16.20 31.77 -17.44
CA TYR A 533 -16.48 33.15 -17.81
C TYR A 533 -15.28 34.02 -17.49
N ALA A 534 -14.67 34.60 -18.53
CA ALA A 534 -13.51 35.50 -18.49
C ALA A 534 -12.30 34.92 -17.73
N GLY A 535 -12.24 33.61 -17.52
CA GLY A 535 -11.28 33.01 -16.61
C GLY A 535 -11.47 33.38 -15.14
N LYS A 536 -12.56 34.08 -14.76
CA LYS A 536 -12.89 34.55 -13.40
C LYS A 536 -13.76 33.57 -12.64
N TYR A 537 -14.89 33.18 -13.24
CA TYR A 537 -15.84 32.24 -12.65
C TYR A 537 -15.84 30.95 -13.45
N GLY A 538 -15.78 29.82 -12.76
CA GLY A 538 -15.86 28.50 -13.38
C GLY A 538 -16.91 27.64 -12.69
N VAL A 539 -17.66 26.88 -13.47
CA VAL A 539 -18.60 25.87 -12.97
C VAL A 539 -18.31 24.55 -13.66
N ASN A 540 -18.29 23.47 -12.88
CA ASN A 540 -18.23 22.11 -13.36
C ASN A 540 -19.44 21.35 -12.81
N ALA A 541 -20.08 20.53 -13.63
CA ALA A 541 -21.14 19.65 -13.19
C ALA A 541 -21.06 18.32 -13.92
N VAL A 542 -21.35 17.24 -13.19
CA VAL A 542 -21.39 15.87 -13.71
C VAL A 542 -22.66 15.20 -13.24
N VAL A 543 -23.33 14.46 -14.13
CA VAL A 543 -24.41 13.54 -13.77
C VAL A 543 -24.15 12.20 -14.42
N ARG A 544 -24.27 11.12 -13.64
CA ARG A 544 -23.92 9.77 -14.05
C ARG A 544 -24.96 8.77 -13.55
N ARG A 545 -25.24 7.76 -14.38
CA ARG A 545 -26.11 6.62 -14.04
C ARG A 545 -25.35 5.32 -14.28
N ASP A 546 -25.17 4.55 -13.21
CA ASP A 546 -24.28 3.39 -13.11
C ASP A 546 -25.04 2.11 -12.84
N ALA A 547 -24.71 1.05 -13.56
CA ALA A 547 -25.17 -0.30 -13.30
C ALA A 547 -24.03 -1.21 -12.85
N SER A 548 -24.28 -2.02 -11.81
CA SER A 548 -23.40 -3.11 -11.39
C SER A 548 -24.08 -4.46 -11.54
N TYR A 549 -23.29 -5.49 -11.81
CA TYR A 549 -23.77 -6.88 -11.83
C TYR A 549 -24.08 -7.46 -10.43
N ARG A 550 -23.62 -6.79 -9.36
CA ARG A 550 -23.75 -7.25 -7.96
C ARG A 550 -25.15 -7.11 -7.41
N PHE A 551 -25.81 -6.03 -7.78
CA PHE A 551 -27.12 -5.66 -7.28
C PHE A 551 -28.19 -6.15 -8.27
N VAL A 552 -29.36 -6.46 -7.74
CA VAL A 552 -30.51 -6.96 -8.49
C VAL A 552 -31.66 -5.95 -8.44
N ASP A 553 -32.71 -6.21 -9.22
CA ASP A 553 -33.95 -5.44 -9.22
C ASP A 553 -33.72 -3.91 -9.27
N ASP A 554 -34.37 -3.16 -8.38
CA ASP A 554 -34.33 -1.70 -8.34
C ASP A 554 -32.96 -1.14 -7.92
N PHE A 555 -32.12 -1.93 -7.23
CA PHE A 555 -30.81 -1.51 -6.73
C PHE A 555 -29.68 -1.65 -7.76
N LYS A 556 -29.97 -2.29 -8.90
CA LYS A 556 -29.01 -2.46 -9.99
C LYS A 556 -28.43 -1.15 -10.50
N TRP A 557 -29.26 -0.10 -10.57
CA TRP A 557 -28.89 1.20 -11.08
C TRP A 557 -28.77 2.26 -9.97
N GLY A 558 -27.63 2.94 -9.91
CA GLY A 558 -27.42 4.13 -9.08
C GLY A 558 -27.32 5.41 -9.91
N THR A 559 -27.83 6.52 -9.41
CA THR A 559 -27.65 7.86 -10.02
C THR A 559 -26.84 8.73 -9.08
N PHE A 560 -25.76 9.29 -9.62
CA PHE A 560 -24.76 10.06 -8.90
C PHE A 560 -24.48 11.37 -9.64
N TRP A 561 -24.10 12.41 -8.92
CA TRP A 561 -23.88 13.74 -9.49
C TRP A 561 -22.89 14.53 -8.66
N SER A 562 -22.25 15.51 -9.29
CA SER A 562 -21.47 16.52 -8.58
C SER A 562 -21.63 17.89 -9.24
N VAL A 563 -21.39 18.92 -8.44
CA VAL A 563 -21.25 20.31 -8.89
C VAL A 563 -20.06 20.92 -8.18
N GLY A 564 -19.26 21.68 -8.92
CA GLY A 564 -18.11 22.42 -8.43
C GLY A 564 -18.13 23.83 -9.01
N GLY A 565 -17.65 24.78 -8.22
CA GLY A 565 -17.51 26.17 -8.62
C GLY A 565 -16.14 26.72 -8.22
N ARG A 566 -15.61 27.65 -9.00
CA ARG A 566 -14.44 28.45 -8.65
C ARG A 566 -14.65 29.93 -8.91
N TRP A 567 -13.95 30.74 -8.13
CA TRP A 567 -13.83 32.18 -8.29
C TRP A 567 -12.36 32.57 -8.14
N ASN A 568 -11.76 33.06 -9.23
CA ASN A 568 -10.42 33.66 -9.23
C ASN A 568 -10.55 35.12 -8.79
N ILE A 569 -10.41 35.35 -7.48
CA ILE A 569 -10.53 36.65 -6.83
C ILE A 569 -9.39 37.57 -7.30
N ASP A 570 -8.19 37.02 -7.57
CA ASP A 570 -7.04 37.76 -8.11
C ASP A 570 -7.32 38.46 -9.44
N LYS A 571 -8.33 38.01 -10.20
CA LYS A 571 -8.73 38.61 -11.47
C LYS A 571 -9.77 39.72 -11.33
N GLU A 572 -10.21 40.02 -10.11
CA GLU A 572 -11.13 41.12 -9.88
C GLU A 572 -10.41 42.46 -9.88
N ASN A 573 -11.07 43.50 -10.40
CA ASN A 573 -10.46 44.82 -10.54
C ASN A 573 -10.02 45.40 -9.18
N PHE A 574 -10.68 45.01 -8.08
CA PHE A 574 -10.31 45.46 -6.73
C PHE A 574 -9.05 44.77 -6.18
N MET A 575 -8.56 43.70 -6.83
CA MET A 575 -7.31 42.99 -6.47
C MET A 575 -6.12 43.40 -7.32
N GLU A 576 -6.30 44.35 -8.25
CA GLU A 576 -5.21 44.84 -9.10
C GLU A 576 -4.06 45.42 -8.24
N GLY A 577 -2.83 45.00 -8.52
CA GLY A 577 -1.65 45.39 -7.75
C GLY A 577 -1.55 44.76 -6.35
N SER A 578 -2.40 43.79 -6.02
CA SER A 578 -2.31 43.06 -4.74
C SER A 578 -1.05 42.18 -4.66
N ILE A 579 -0.76 41.67 -3.46
CA ILE A 579 0.36 40.75 -3.21
C ILE A 579 0.15 39.35 -3.81
N PHE A 580 -1.06 39.04 -4.27
CA PHE A 580 -1.45 37.73 -4.76
C PHE A 580 -1.23 37.63 -6.27
N ASP A 581 -0.46 36.64 -6.71
CA ASP A 581 -0.38 36.25 -8.12
C ASP A 581 -1.52 35.31 -8.52
N MET A 582 -2.12 34.66 -7.52
CA MET A 582 -3.31 33.82 -7.64
C MET A 582 -4.02 33.85 -6.29
N LEU A 583 -5.33 34.01 -6.31
CA LEU A 583 -6.19 33.79 -5.16
C LEU A 583 -7.51 33.23 -5.66
N LYS A 584 -7.67 31.91 -5.54
CA LYS A 584 -8.83 31.18 -6.06
C LYS A 584 -9.59 30.54 -4.92
N LEU A 585 -10.86 30.89 -4.78
CA LEU A 585 -11.81 30.16 -3.95
C LEU A 585 -12.49 29.08 -4.80
N ARG A 586 -12.60 27.86 -4.28
CA ARG A 586 -13.33 26.76 -4.91
C ARG A 586 -14.21 26.04 -3.91
N ALA A 587 -15.33 25.53 -4.38
CA ALA A 587 -16.24 24.70 -3.59
C ALA A 587 -16.82 23.59 -4.46
N SER A 588 -17.03 22.41 -3.89
CA SER A 588 -17.67 21.30 -4.59
C SER A 588 -18.55 20.48 -3.66
N TYR A 589 -19.60 19.90 -4.23
CA TYR A 589 -20.47 18.93 -3.57
C TYR A 589 -20.90 17.86 -4.55
N GLY A 590 -20.93 16.60 -4.10
CA GLY A 590 -21.44 15.53 -4.93
C GLY A 590 -21.58 14.20 -4.21
N THR A 591 -22.13 13.24 -4.95
CA THR A 591 -22.41 11.88 -4.53
C THR A 591 -21.69 10.90 -5.44
N SER A 592 -21.26 9.77 -4.89
CA SER A 592 -20.73 8.62 -5.63
C SER A 592 -21.14 7.33 -4.91
N GLY A 593 -21.16 6.20 -5.61
CA GLY A 593 -21.55 4.91 -5.01
C GLY A 593 -20.39 3.94 -4.96
N ASN A 594 -19.98 3.44 -3.80
CA ASN A 594 -19.02 2.34 -3.73
C ASN A 594 -19.72 0.99 -3.97
N GLN A 595 -19.14 0.15 -4.84
CA GLN A 595 -19.60 -1.21 -5.13
C GLN A 595 -18.59 -2.30 -4.75
N ASN A 596 -17.41 -1.93 -4.27
CA ASN A 596 -16.31 -2.85 -4.02
C ASN A 596 -16.47 -3.48 -2.63
N ILE A 597 -17.52 -4.28 -2.45
CA ILE A 597 -17.87 -4.95 -1.20
C ILE A 597 -17.09 -6.26 -1.00
N PHE A 598 -16.78 -6.63 0.25
CA PHE A 598 -16.10 -7.89 0.61
C PHE A 598 -17.00 -8.81 1.44
N ASP A 599 -17.00 -10.12 1.21
CA ASP A 599 -17.75 -11.04 2.08
C ASP A 599 -17.08 -11.21 3.46
N GLY A 600 -17.84 -11.72 4.44
CA GLY A 600 -17.40 -11.89 5.84
C GLY A 600 -16.03 -12.55 6.04
N TYR A 601 -15.69 -13.58 5.26
CA TYR A 601 -14.41 -14.29 5.37
C TYR A 601 -13.24 -13.46 4.83
N LEU A 602 -13.49 -12.65 3.81
CA LEU A 602 -12.49 -11.80 3.19
C LEU A 602 -12.21 -10.52 4.01
N ARG A 603 -13.16 -10.02 4.82
CA ARG A 603 -12.97 -8.80 5.67
C ARG A 603 -11.81 -8.90 6.66
N TYR A 604 -11.70 -10.02 7.38
CA TYR A 604 -10.56 -10.26 8.28
C TYR A 604 -9.24 -10.28 7.50
N ARG A 605 -9.27 -10.86 6.29
CA ARG A 605 -8.12 -10.93 5.38
C ARG A 605 -7.75 -9.59 4.76
N ASP A 606 -8.64 -8.61 4.71
CA ASP A 606 -8.32 -7.24 4.28
C ASP A 606 -7.52 -6.53 5.38
N LEU A 607 -8.00 -6.61 6.62
CA LEU A 607 -7.33 -6.06 7.82
C LEU A 607 -5.97 -6.70 8.12
N THR A 608 -5.74 -7.95 7.71
CA THR A 608 -4.44 -8.64 7.81
C THR A 608 -3.61 -8.57 6.51
N GLY A 609 -4.16 -7.96 5.47
CA GLY A 609 -3.45 -7.71 4.22
C GLY A 609 -3.22 -8.92 3.33
N THR A 610 -4.14 -9.86 3.35
CA THR A 610 -4.12 -11.09 2.54
C THR A 610 -4.96 -10.96 1.26
N LEU A 611 -5.81 -9.94 1.12
CA LEU A 611 -6.57 -9.66 -0.11
C LEU A 611 -5.83 -8.82 -1.15
N TYR A 612 -4.70 -8.18 -0.81
CA TYR A 612 -4.00 -7.30 -1.73
C TYR A 612 -3.61 -8.01 -3.03
N GLY A 613 -3.63 -7.26 -4.14
CA GLY A 613 -3.26 -7.83 -5.42
C GLY A 613 -4.39 -8.59 -6.14
N ASN A 614 -5.64 -8.45 -5.68
CA ASN A 614 -6.84 -8.95 -6.37
C ASN A 614 -7.75 -7.82 -6.87
N ASN A 615 -8.43 -8.05 -7.99
CA ASN A 615 -9.39 -7.09 -8.54
C ASN A 615 -10.69 -7.11 -7.70
N PRO A 616 -11.08 -5.99 -7.08
CA PRO A 616 -12.21 -5.96 -6.18
C PRO A 616 -13.54 -6.29 -6.89
N LEU A 617 -13.62 -6.20 -8.23
CA LEU A 617 -14.78 -6.63 -9.01
C LEU A 617 -15.09 -8.13 -8.93
N PHE A 618 -14.23 -8.97 -8.33
CA PHE A 618 -14.50 -10.41 -8.21
C PHE A 618 -15.09 -10.84 -6.87
N PHE A 619 -15.05 -9.98 -5.85
CA PHE A 619 -15.51 -10.32 -4.50
C PHE A 619 -17.01 -10.14 -4.31
N ALA A 620 -17.55 -10.86 -3.31
CA ALA A 620 -18.95 -10.81 -2.87
C ALA A 620 -19.95 -10.86 -4.05
N ASN A 621 -19.67 -11.72 -5.02
CA ASN A 621 -20.37 -11.79 -6.30
C ASN A 621 -21.73 -12.50 -6.24
N SER A 622 -22.13 -12.98 -5.07
CA SER A 622 -23.28 -13.87 -4.86
C SER A 622 -24.20 -13.44 -3.71
N ASN A 623 -24.01 -12.25 -3.14
CA ASN A 623 -24.79 -11.80 -1.97
C ASN A 623 -26.29 -11.67 -2.25
N THR A 624 -26.69 -11.53 -3.51
CA THR A 624 -28.07 -11.44 -3.98
C THR A 624 -28.65 -12.80 -4.39
N ARG A 625 -27.98 -13.92 -4.06
CA ARG A 625 -28.39 -15.29 -4.43
C ARG A 625 -28.22 -16.25 -3.28
N ASP A 626 -29.18 -17.17 -3.13
CA ASP A 626 -29.03 -18.30 -2.21
C ASP A 626 -27.94 -19.22 -2.73
N LEU A 627 -27.06 -19.66 -1.84
CA LEU A 627 -26.00 -20.60 -2.16
C LEU A 627 -26.08 -21.81 -1.25
N ASN A 628 -26.17 -22.97 -1.86
CA ASN A 628 -25.89 -24.24 -1.19
C ASN A 628 -24.43 -24.61 -1.42
N ILE A 629 -23.73 -24.98 -0.34
CA ILE A 629 -22.36 -25.48 -0.37
C ILE A 629 -22.39 -26.99 -0.20
N ALA A 630 -21.60 -27.71 -1.01
CA ALA A 630 -21.39 -29.13 -0.81
C ALA A 630 -20.45 -29.34 0.39
N SER A 631 -20.62 -30.47 1.10
CA SER A 631 -19.77 -30.90 2.19
C SER A 631 -18.29 -30.89 1.78
N SER A 632 -17.45 -30.38 2.67
CA SER A 632 -15.99 -30.33 2.51
C SER A 632 -15.32 -31.08 3.67
N SER A 633 -13.99 -31.16 3.67
CA SER A 633 -13.23 -31.69 4.82
C SER A 633 -13.48 -30.92 6.12
N THR A 634 -13.98 -29.67 6.05
CA THR A 634 -14.32 -28.83 7.21
C THR A 634 -15.82 -28.80 7.51
N THR A 635 -16.66 -29.37 6.65
CA THR A 635 -18.11 -29.49 6.85
C THR A 635 -18.56 -30.87 6.35
N PRO A 636 -18.16 -31.95 7.04
CA PRO A 636 -18.52 -33.28 6.61
C PRO A 636 -20.03 -33.48 6.70
N GLY A 637 -20.62 -34.14 5.70
CA GLY A 637 -21.98 -34.62 5.82
C GLY A 637 -22.08 -35.78 6.82
N TYR A 638 -23.29 -36.21 7.11
CA TYR A 638 -23.54 -37.35 7.99
C TYR A 638 -22.79 -38.60 7.48
N ASN A 639 -22.10 -39.33 8.38
CA ASN A 639 -21.24 -40.47 8.05
C ASN A 639 -20.15 -40.19 6.99
N ASN A 640 -19.60 -38.97 6.93
CA ASN A 640 -18.64 -38.56 5.89
C ASN A 640 -19.18 -38.67 4.45
N ALA A 641 -20.50 -38.77 4.28
CA ALA A 641 -21.13 -38.75 2.96
C ALA A 641 -21.25 -37.32 2.45
N SER A 642 -21.24 -37.15 1.13
CA SER A 642 -21.44 -35.83 0.55
C SER A 642 -22.85 -35.30 0.83
N ALA A 643 -22.97 -34.08 1.32
CA ALA A 643 -24.24 -33.41 1.61
C ALA A 643 -24.24 -31.97 1.09
N TYR A 644 -25.42 -31.35 0.95
CA TYR A 644 -25.56 -29.92 0.70
C TYR A 644 -25.98 -29.20 1.98
N PHE A 645 -25.36 -28.07 2.26
CA PHE A 645 -25.70 -27.16 3.35
C PHE A 645 -26.07 -25.80 2.79
N LEU A 646 -26.94 -25.06 3.48
CA LEU A 646 -27.17 -23.66 3.17
C LEU A 646 -25.90 -22.87 3.55
N GLY A 647 -25.17 -22.39 2.54
CA GLY A 647 -23.93 -21.63 2.73
C GLY A 647 -24.13 -20.12 2.76
N ARG A 648 -25.22 -19.61 2.15
CA ARG A 648 -25.58 -18.19 2.15
C ARG A 648 -27.06 -18.00 1.84
N VAL A 649 -27.69 -17.03 2.49
CA VAL A 649 -29.02 -16.51 2.15
C VAL A 649 -28.90 -15.24 1.34
N ALA A 650 -29.73 -15.11 0.30
CA ALA A 650 -29.79 -13.94 -0.56
C ALA A 650 -30.26 -12.70 0.20
N ASN A 651 -29.58 -11.58 -0.04
CA ASN A 651 -30.05 -10.25 0.29
C ASN A 651 -30.34 -9.49 -1.00
N THR A 652 -31.58 -9.53 -1.48
CA THR A 652 -32.02 -8.81 -2.68
C THR A 652 -32.13 -7.29 -2.48
N GLU A 653 -32.10 -6.82 -1.23
CA GLU A 653 -32.09 -5.39 -0.87
C GLU A 653 -30.68 -4.78 -0.81
N LEU A 654 -29.65 -5.58 -1.10
CA LEU A 654 -28.27 -5.11 -1.15
C LEU A 654 -28.11 -4.02 -2.22
N GLN A 655 -27.47 -2.92 -1.83
CA GLN A 655 -27.28 -1.73 -2.67
C GLN A 655 -25.89 -1.10 -2.46
N TRP A 656 -25.59 -0.08 -3.25
CA TRP A 656 -24.37 0.73 -3.18
C TRP A 656 -24.20 1.39 -1.80
N GLU A 657 -22.95 1.48 -1.31
CA GLU A 657 -22.63 2.46 -0.27
C GLU A 657 -22.59 3.83 -0.91
N GLU A 658 -23.28 4.83 -0.36
CA GLU A 658 -23.37 6.16 -0.96
C GLU A 658 -22.42 7.12 -0.25
N VAL A 659 -21.40 7.61 -0.96
CA VAL A 659 -20.43 8.59 -0.46
C VAL A 659 -20.85 9.99 -0.89
N LYS A 660 -21.23 10.81 0.08
CA LYS A 660 -21.57 12.23 -0.06
C LYS A 660 -20.37 13.07 0.37
N MET A 661 -19.87 13.95 -0.49
CA MET A 661 -18.67 14.73 -0.19
C MET A 661 -18.87 16.20 -0.51
N SER A 662 -18.53 17.07 0.45
CA SER A 662 -18.42 18.52 0.30
C SER A 662 -16.99 18.97 0.50
N ASN A 663 -16.55 19.96 -0.27
CA ASN A 663 -15.22 20.57 -0.17
C ASN A 663 -15.32 22.09 -0.32
N ILE A 664 -14.56 22.84 0.47
CA ILE A 664 -14.27 24.25 0.25
C ILE A 664 -12.76 24.41 0.31
N GLY A 665 -12.17 25.03 -0.71
CA GLY A 665 -10.73 25.20 -0.82
C GLY A 665 -10.33 26.59 -1.25
N VAL A 666 -9.18 27.05 -0.78
CA VAL A 666 -8.53 28.28 -1.22
C VAL A 666 -7.15 27.92 -1.74
N ASP A 667 -6.89 28.24 -3.00
CA ASP A 667 -5.56 28.12 -3.61
C ASP A 667 -4.96 29.52 -3.75
N PHE A 668 -3.68 29.66 -3.43
CA PHE A 668 -3.00 30.97 -3.46
C PHE A 668 -1.56 30.91 -3.95
N SER A 669 -1.11 32.03 -4.49
CA SER A 669 0.27 32.33 -4.84
C SER A 669 0.59 33.77 -4.46
N LEU A 670 1.74 34.01 -3.83
CA LEU A 670 2.17 35.34 -3.38
C LEU A 670 3.58 35.68 -3.86
N TRP A 671 3.82 36.98 -4.06
CA TRP A 671 5.13 37.59 -4.31
C TRP A 671 5.88 36.98 -5.51
N ASN A 672 5.22 36.91 -6.66
CA ASN A 672 5.73 36.26 -7.86
C ASN A 672 6.04 34.78 -7.64
N ARG A 673 5.07 34.05 -7.06
CA ARG A 673 5.13 32.59 -6.81
C ARG A 673 6.24 32.17 -5.86
N LYS A 674 6.66 33.07 -4.96
CA LYS A 674 7.59 32.71 -3.88
C LYS A 674 6.92 31.83 -2.84
N LEU A 675 5.67 32.10 -2.50
CA LEU A 675 4.87 31.25 -1.62
C LEU A 675 3.65 30.77 -2.40
N THR A 676 3.49 29.47 -2.53
CA THR A 676 2.31 28.84 -3.13
C THR A 676 1.71 27.85 -2.15
N GLY A 677 0.39 27.68 -2.20
CA GLY A 677 -0.26 26.75 -1.31
C GLY A 677 -1.75 26.57 -1.56
N SER A 678 -2.32 25.65 -0.80
CA SER A 678 -3.75 25.38 -0.77
C SER A 678 -4.20 25.01 0.64
N ILE A 679 -5.41 25.43 0.98
CA ILE A 679 -6.11 25.00 2.20
C ILE A 679 -7.44 24.43 1.77
N ASP A 680 -7.77 23.22 2.20
CA ASP A 680 -9.06 22.57 1.94
C ASP A 680 -9.73 22.18 3.25
N VAL A 681 -11.04 22.37 3.32
CA VAL A 681 -11.92 21.84 4.37
C VAL A 681 -12.93 20.93 3.72
N TYR A 682 -13.07 19.72 4.24
CA TYR A 682 -13.96 18.72 3.67
C TYR A 682 -14.82 18.00 4.70
N GLU A 683 -15.95 17.50 4.23
CA GLU A 683 -16.79 16.53 4.92
C GLU A 683 -17.12 15.41 3.93
N LYS A 684 -16.87 14.16 4.33
CA LYS A 684 -17.17 12.94 3.57
C LYS A 684 -18.05 12.06 4.44
N THR A 685 -19.30 11.84 4.02
CA THR A 685 -20.25 10.97 4.71
C THR A 685 -20.50 9.74 3.85
N THR A 686 -20.22 8.55 4.38
CA THR A 686 -20.61 7.29 3.75
C THR A 686 -21.89 6.79 4.40
N ASP A 687 -22.95 6.75 3.61
CA ASP A 687 -24.27 6.27 3.97
C ASP A 687 -24.48 4.85 3.46
N LYS A 688 -25.41 4.12 4.08
CA LYS A 688 -25.72 2.72 3.71
C LYS A 688 -24.45 1.85 3.71
N LEU A 689 -23.62 1.98 4.75
CA LEU A 689 -22.38 1.20 4.90
C LEU A 689 -22.67 -0.29 4.71
N PHE A 690 -21.85 -0.97 3.94
CA PHE A 690 -21.92 -2.40 3.82
C PHE A 690 -21.29 -3.02 5.08
N ASN A 691 -22.08 -3.75 5.86
CA ASN A 691 -21.72 -4.33 7.16
C ASN A 691 -22.59 -5.57 7.45
N ASP A 692 -22.21 -6.35 8.46
CA ASP A 692 -23.08 -7.41 8.95
C ASP A 692 -24.38 -6.87 9.54
N ILE A 693 -25.48 -7.53 9.17
CA ILE A 693 -26.77 -7.40 9.81
C ILE A 693 -26.94 -8.62 10.70
N ASN A 694 -26.76 -8.43 12.01
CA ASN A 694 -26.94 -9.49 12.99
C ASN A 694 -28.41 -9.94 13.02
N LEU A 695 -28.62 -11.26 13.04
CA LEU A 695 -29.91 -11.91 13.12
C LEU A 695 -30.07 -12.61 14.47
N SER A 696 -31.32 -12.89 14.81
CA SER A 696 -31.61 -13.81 15.92
C SER A 696 -31.15 -15.23 15.55
N ALA A 697 -30.44 -15.89 16.46
CA ALA A 697 -29.98 -17.26 16.28
C ALA A 697 -31.12 -18.27 16.00
N VAL A 698 -32.38 -17.92 16.34
CA VAL A 698 -33.58 -18.71 16.01
C VAL A 698 -33.76 -18.92 14.50
N THR A 699 -33.22 -18.02 13.68
CA THR A 699 -33.25 -18.13 12.20
C THR A 699 -32.30 -19.20 11.65
N GLY A 700 -31.46 -19.81 12.49
CA GLY A 700 -30.38 -20.72 12.05
C GLY A 700 -29.18 -19.98 11.44
N LEU A 701 -29.20 -18.65 11.42
CA LEU A 701 -28.12 -17.78 10.98
C LEU A 701 -27.84 -16.72 12.05
N TYR A 702 -26.58 -16.32 12.21
CA TYR A 702 -26.19 -15.29 13.17
C TYR A 702 -26.10 -13.90 12.55
N SER A 703 -25.83 -13.82 11.24
CA SER A 703 -25.77 -12.58 10.48
C SER A 703 -25.94 -12.84 8.98
N PHE A 704 -26.16 -11.77 8.21
CA PHE A 704 -25.99 -11.76 6.77
C PHE A 704 -25.39 -10.43 6.29
N ASP A 705 -24.76 -10.45 5.11
CA ASP A 705 -24.11 -9.30 4.50
C ASP A 705 -25.15 -8.29 3.95
N GLY A 706 -25.11 -7.03 4.39
CA GLY A 706 -26.08 -6.02 3.93
C GLY A 706 -25.65 -4.58 4.18
N ASN A 707 -26.55 -3.63 3.89
CA ASN A 707 -26.30 -2.21 4.16
C ASN A 707 -26.79 -1.86 5.58
N ASN A 708 -25.87 -1.61 6.51
CA ASN A 708 -26.12 -1.24 7.90
C ASN A 708 -25.11 -0.21 8.40
N GLY A 709 -25.56 1.04 8.54
CA GLY A 709 -24.83 2.09 9.24
C GLY A 709 -24.39 3.27 8.36
N GLN A 710 -23.77 4.24 9.01
CA GLN A 710 -23.27 5.47 8.41
C GLN A 710 -22.01 5.93 9.15
N MET A 711 -21.02 6.44 8.41
CA MET A 711 -19.85 7.09 8.98
C MET A 711 -19.59 8.45 8.36
N LYS A 712 -18.79 9.24 9.06
CA LYS A 712 -18.39 10.58 8.64
C LYS A 712 -16.91 10.81 8.88
N ASN A 713 -16.24 11.41 7.89
CA ASN A 713 -14.89 11.93 7.98
C ASN A 713 -14.94 13.45 7.76
N LYS A 714 -14.30 14.20 8.65
CA LYS A 714 -14.20 15.66 8.59
C LYS A 714 -12.75 16.07 8.75
N GLY A 715 -12.27 16.96 7.89
CA GLY A 715 -10.86 17.30 7.92
C GLY A 715 -10.50 18.63 7.29
N ILE A 716 -9.25 19.00 7.56
CA ILE A 716 -8.57 20.16 6.99
C ILE A 716 -7.27 19.66 6.37
N GLU A 717 -6.97 20.11 5.16
CA GLU A 717 -5.75 19.81 4.41
C GLU A 717 -5.00 21.12 4.14
N LEU A 718 -3.68 21.09 4.28
CA LEU A 718 -2.79 22.20 4.00
C LEU A 718 -1.66 21.72 3.10
N SER A 719 -1.34 22.50 2.08
CA SER A 719 -0.13 22.36 1.28
C SER A 719 0.54 23.71 1.13
N LEU A 720 1.85 23.77 1.36
CA LEU A 720 2.67 24.97 1.27
C LEU A 720 3.99 24.66 0.58
N ARG A 721 4.42 25.56 -0.30
CA ARG A 721 5.76 25.58 -0.87
C ARG A 721 6.29 27.00 -0.88
N TYR A 722 7.48 27.18 -0.33
CA TYR A 722 8.20 28.44 -0.26
C TYR A 722 9.51 28.36 -1.03
N ASN A 723 9.59 29.03 -2.17
CA ASN A 723 10.78 29.19 -2.99
C ASN A 723 11.67 30.28 -2.36
N ALA A 724 12.32 29.94 -1.25
CA ALA A 724 13.11 30.85 -0.43
C ALA A 724 14.21 31.57 -1.23
N ILE A 725 14.86 30.83 -2.14
CA ILE A 725 15.93 31.36 -3.00
C ILE A 725 15.71 30.82 -4.42
N ASN A 726 15.75 31.71 -5.40
CA ASN A 726 15.67 31.35 -6.81
C ASN A 726 16.68 32.19 -7.61
N LYS A 727 17.96 31.81 -7.51
CA LYS A 727 19.07 32.39 -8.29
C LYS A 727 19.57 31.33 -9.27
N GLU A 728 20.33 31.75 -10.28
CA GLU A 728 20.85 30.86 -11.34
C GLU A 728 21.64 29.67 -10.76
N ASP A 729 22.57 29.93 -9.84
CA ASP A 729 23.44 28.91 -9.23
C ASP A 729 22.97 28.39 -7.87
N PHE A 730 21.88 28.93 -7.32
CA PHE A 730 21.39 28.57 -5.98
C PHE A 730 19.88 28.69 -5.91
N LYS A 731 19.20 27.55 -5.79
CA LYS A 731 17.76 27.46 -5.64
C LYS A 731 17.44 26.66 -4.40
N LEU A 732 16.56 27.18 -3.55
CA LEU A 732 16.09 26.52 -2.35
C LEU A 732 14.58 26.64 -2.27
N SER A 733 13.91 25.50 -2.23
CA SER A 733 12.46 25.39 -2.06
C SER A 733 12.18 24.56 -0.82
N ILE A 734 11.40 25.09 0.11
CA ILE A 734 10.94 24.38 1.31
C ILE A 734 9.48 24.05 1.10
N PHE A 735 9.06 22.84 1.44
CA PHE A 735 7.67 22.44 1.32
C PHE A 735 7.18 21.74 2.57
N ALA A 736 5.89 21.87 2.83
CA ALA A 736 5.18 21.16 3.88
C ALA A 736 3.75 20.86 3.42
N ASN A 737 3.26 19.69 3.76
CA ASN A 737 1.88 19.31 3.63
C ASN A 737 1.41 18.63 4.92
N GLY A 738 0.12 18.75 5.20
CA GLY A 738 -0.48 18.17 6.38
C GLY A 738 -1.98 18.01 6.21
N SER A 739 -2.54 17.06 6.94
CA SER A 739 -3.98 16.89 7.05
C SER A 739 -4.39 16.43 8.42
N TYR A 740 -5.50 16.98 8.89
CA TYR A 740 -6.26 16.50 10.04
C TYR A 740 -7.51 15.77 9.52
N ASN A 741 -7.79 14.58 10.04
CA ASN A 741 -9.03 13.86 9.76
C ASN A 741 -9.66 13.31 11.04
N GLN A 742 -10.94 13.60 11.23
CA GLN A 742 -11.76 13.06 12.31
C GLN A 742 -12.80 12.09 11.74
N ASN A 743 -12.63 10.81 12.06
CA ASN A 743 -13.61 9.77 11.74
C ASN A 743 -14.64 9.59 12.88
N ARG A 744 -15.91 9.41 12.53
CA ARG A 744 -17.01 9.13 13.46
C ARG A 744 -18.04 8.19 12.85
N ILE A 745 -18.50 7.21 13.62
CA ILE A 745 -19.72 6.44 13.30
C ILE A 745 -20.92 7.28 13.69
N THR A 746 -21.84 7.51 12.76
CA THR A 746 -23.04 8.34 12.99
C THR A 746 -24.32 7.52 13.09
N LYS A 747 -24.32 6.29 12.56
CA LYS A 747 -25.42 5.33 12.70
C LYS A 747 -24.87 3.92 12.61
N ILE A 748 -25.34 3.00 13.45
CA ILE A 748 -25.13 1.56 13.31
C ILE A 748 -26.25 0.82 14.05
N ASN A 749 -26.57 -0.41 13.65
CA ASN A 749 -27.57 -1.21 14.38
C ASN A 749 -27.19 -1.39 15.86
N GLY A 750 -28.11 -1.08 16.77
CA GLY A 750 -27.94 -1.17 18.21
C GLY A 750 -27.11 -0.06 18.86
N ASP A 751 -26.66 0.94 18.09
CA ASP A 751 -25.78 2.07 18.49
C ASP A 751 -24.41 1.69 19.09
N PHE A 752 -24.18 0.41 19.34
CA PHE A 752 -22.98 -0.17 19.92
C PHE A 752 -22.76 -1.61 19.41
N GLN A 753 -21.55 -1.91 18.98
CA GLN A 753 -21.12 -3.27 18.61
C GLN A 753 -19.72 -3.54 19.20
N ASP A 754 -19.61 -4.63 19.96
CA ASP A 754 -18.39 -5.04 20.66
C ASP A 754 -17.66 -6.14 19.89
N PHE A 755 -16.37 -5.93 19.62
CA PHE A 755 -15.47 -6.86 18.93
C PHE A 755 -14.31 -7.31 19.83
N GLY A 756 -14.46 -7.22 21.15
CA GLY A 756 -13.41 -7.54 22.13
C GLY A 756 -12.57 -6.32 22.44
N SER A 757 -11.41 -6.18 21.82
CA SER A 757 -10.47 -5.09 22.12
C SER A 757 -10.84 -3.76 21.46
N TYR A 758 -11.86 -3.74 20.60
CA TYR A 758 -12.36 -2.52 19.96
C TYR A 758 -13.89 -2.56 19.77
N VAL A 759 -14.48 -1.39 19.55
CA VAL A 759 -15.93 -1.21 19.39
C VAL A 759 -16.27 -0.35 18.18
N TYR A 760 -17.49 -0.52 17.69
CA TYR A 760 -18.18 0.47 16.87
C TYR A 760 -19.29 1.10 17.70
N GLN A 761 -19.23 2.41 17.92
CA GLN A 761 -20.23 3.12 18.72
C GLN A 761 -20.59 4.46 18.09
N VAL A 762 -21.88 4.81 18.12
CA VAL A 762 -22.36 6.09 17.59
C VAL A 762 -21.72 7.26 18.35
N GLY A 763 -21.23 8.24 17.59
CA GLY A 763 -20.52 9.41 18.11
C GLY A 763 -19.03 9.18 18.39
N LYS A 764 -18.52 7.96 18.17
CA LYS A 764 -17.12 7.57 18.42
C LYS A 764 -16.36 7.25 17.13
N PRO A 765 -15.01 7.28 17.14
CA PRO A 765 -14.22 6.82 16.00
C PRO A 765 -14.52 5.36 15.64
N ALA A 766 -14.40 4.99 14.37
CA ALA A 766 -14.34 3.58 13.99
C ALA A 766 -13.10 2.91 14.60
N TYR A 767 -13.24 1.63 14.96
CA TYR A 767 -12.20 0.85 15.62
C TYR A 767 -11.62 1.55 16.86
N GLU A 768 -12.50 2.11 17.70
CA GLU A 768 -12.07 2.69 18.97
C GLU A 768 -11.63 1.57 19.91
N TRP A 769 -10.42 1.67 20.47
CA TRP A 769 -9.94 0.69 21.45
C TRP A 769 -10.84 0.69 22.69
N TYR A 770 -11.25 -0.51 23.10
CA TYR A 770 -12.16 -0.80 24.21
C TYR A 770 -11.48 -1.79 25.15
N LEU A 771 -10.84 -1.25 26.18
CA LEU A 771 -9.88 -1.99 27.02
C LEU A 771 -10.09 -1.66 28.50
N VAL A 772 -9.67 -2.56 29.38
CA VAL A 772 -9.64 -2.33 30.83
C VAL A 772 -8.50 -1.37 31.17
N PRO A 773 -8.73 -0.27 31.93
CA PRO A 773 -7.65 0.62 32.35
C PRO A 773 -6.68 -0.07 33.32
N TYR A 774 -5.40 -0.10 32.99
CA TYR A 774 -4.31 -0.58 33.83
C TYR A 774 -3.74 0.56 34.69
N LEU A 775 -3.60 0.34 35.99
CA LEU A 775 -3.18 1.36 36.96
C LEU A 775 -1.72 1.21 37.39
N GLY A 776 -1.11 0.04 37.16
CA GLY A 776 0.25 -0.26 37.59
C GLY A 776 0.32 -1.54 38.41
N VAL A 777 1.36 -1.64 39.24
CA VAL A 777 1.63 -2.79 40.10
C VAL A 777 1.30 -2.44 41.54
N ASN A 778 0.54 -3.31 42.21
CA ASN A 778 0.33 -3.25 43.65
C ASN A 778 1.68 -3.41 44.35
N GLN A 779 2.14 -2.36 45.04
CA GLN A 779 3.46 -2.37 45.68
C GLN A 779 3.54 -3.26 46.93
N GLU A 780 2.41 -3.80 47.41
CA GLU A 780 2.37 -4.77 48.52
C GLU A 780 2.45 -6.22 48.02
N THR A 781 1.83 -6.53 46.88
CA THR A 781 1.67 -7.91 46.39
C THR A 781 2.48 -8.22 45.12
N GLY A 782 2.87 -7.19 44.36
CA GLY A 782 3.48 -7.34 43.04
C GLY A 782 2.51 -7.69 41.91
N GLU A 783 1.20 -7.75 42.20
CA GLU A 783 0.15 -8.04 41.23
C GLU A 783 -0.23 -6.82 40.38
N MET A 784 -0.81 -7.07 39.22
CA MET A 784 -1.32 -6.01 38.36
C MET A 784 -2.62 -5.41 38.91
N GLN A 785 -2.73 -4.08 38.91
CA GLN A 785 -3.93 -3.35 39.32
C GLN A 785 -4.66 -2.74 38.13
N PHE A 786 -5.98 -2.82 38.15
CA PHE A 786 -6.89 -2.32 37.13
C PHE A 786 -8.01 -1.49 37.73
N LEU A 787 -8.73 -0.76 36.89
CA LEU A 787 -9.89 0.02 37.30
C LEU A 787 -11.20 -0.71 36.94
N ALA A 788 -11.98 -1.09 37.95
CA ALA A 788 -13.30 -1.69 37.77
C ALA A 788 -14.32 -0.69 37.23
N ALA A 789 -15.47 -1.16 36.72
CA ALA A 789 -16.52 -0.33 36.14
C ALA A 789 -17.07 0.73 37.12
N ASP A 790 -17.12 0.42 38.41
CA ASP A 790 -17.56 1.32 39.48
C ASP A 790 -16.50 2.36 39.91
N GLY A 791 -15.29 2.27 39.36
CA GLY A 791 -14.17 3.16 39.68
C GLY A 791 -13.28 2.67 40.83
N SER A 792 -13.56 1.50 41.41
CA SER A 792 -12.67 0.87 42.39
C SER A 792 -11.43 0.23 41.74
N ILE A 793 -10.37 0.03 42.53
CA ILE A 793 -9.17 -0.71 42.10
C ILE A 793 -9.44 -2.21 42.27
N THR A 794 -9.11 -3.00 41.25
CA THR A 794 -9.26 -4.47 41.27
C THR A 794 -8.03 -5.16 40.66
N GLU A 795 -7.68 -6.33 41.18
CA GLU A 795 -6.66 -7.23 40.60
C GLU A 795 -7.30 -8.33 39.73
N LYS A 796 -8.64 -8.35 39.64
CA LYS A 796 -9.45 -9.33 38.91
C LYS A 796 -10.46 -8.64 37.98
N PRO A 797 -10.00 -7.92 36.94
CA PRO A 797 -10.88 -7.28 35.99
C PRO A 797 -11.74 -8.28 35.22
N THR A 798 -12.89 -7.81 34.75
CA THR A 798 -13.87 -8.51 33.94
C THR A 798 -14.09 -7.77 32.61
N VAL A 799 -14.76 -8.43 31.67
CA VAL A 799 -15.10 -7.82 30.37
C VAL A 799 -15.99 -6.57 30.49
N ASN A 800 -16.71 -6.41 31.61
CA ASN A 800 -17.56 -5.26 31.87
C ASN A 800 -16.78 -4.03 32.36
N ASP A 801 -15.51 -4.20 32.72
CA ASP A 801 -14.63 -3.12 33.19
C ASP A 801 -13.94 -2.38 32.03
N ARG A 802 -14.09 -2.88 30.80
CA ARG A 802 -13.57 -2.24 29.59
C ARG A 802 -14.25 -0.90 29.35
N ARG A 803 -13.47 0.06 28.83
CA ARG A 803 -13.95 1.42 28.53
C ARG A 803 -13.44 1.90 27.19
N ASN A 804 -14.21 2.78 26.55
CA ASN A 804 -13.78 3.49 25.36
C ASN A 804 -12.59 4.38 25.68
N THR A 805 -11.48 4.18 24.97
CA THR A 805 -10.24 4.89 25.24
C THR A 805 -10.13 6.25 24.52
N GLY A 806 -10.99 6.54 23.54
CA GLY A 806 -10.84 7.70 22.64
C GLY A 806 -9.76 7.52 21.57
N LYS A 807 -9.10 6.36 21.53
CA LYS A 807 -7.93 6.07 20.70
C LYS A 807 -8.27 5.08 19.59
N SER A 808 -7.60 5.21 18.46
CA SER A 808 -7.71 4.32 17.30
C SER A 808 -6.33 4.13 16.68
N PHE A 809 -6.14 3.05 15.92
CA PHE A 809 -4.93 2.81 15.14
C PHE A 809 -4.84 3.69 13.88
N MET A 810 -5.94 4.35 13.50
CA MET A 810 -5.97 5.33 12.42
C MET A 810 -5.36 6.67 12.87
N PRO A 811 -4.36 7.22 12.15
CA PRO A 811 -3.76 8.50 12.51
C PRO A 811 -4.76 9.66 12.32
N LYS A 812 -4.80 10.59 13.28
CA LYS A 812 -5.59 11.82 13.14
C LYS A 812 -4.86 12.90 12.36
N TYR A 813 -3.54 12.95 12.47
CA TYR A 813 -2.70 13.90 11.74
C TYR A 813 -1.67 13.17 10.91
N GLN A 814 -1.42 13.67 9.71
CA GLN A 814 -0.43 13.09 8.81
C GLN A 814 0.05 14.11 7.79
N GLY A 815 1.20 13.85 7.18
CA GLY A 815 1.70 14.65 6.08
C GLY A 815 3.17 14.42 5.83
N GLY A 816 3.81 15.39 5.21
CA GLY A 816 5.25 15.40 5.00
C GLY A 816 5.79 16.80 4.81
N PHE A 817 7.09 16.93 4.99
CA PHE A 817 7.78 18.20 4.82
C PHE A 817 9.21 17.93 4.37
N GLY A 818 9.86 18.95 3.82
CA GLY A 818 11.16 18.77 3.23
C GLY A 818 11.66 20.00 2.50
N PHE A 819 12.73 19.80 1.76
CA PHE A 819 13.28 20.83 0.91
C PHE A 819 13.99 20.25 -0.31
N ASP A 820 14.00 21.06 -1.36
CA ASP A 820 14.72 20.85 -2.60
C ASP A 820 15.77 21.95 -2.70
N LEU A 821 17.03 21.57 -2.91
CA LEU A 821 18.16 22.49 -2.99
C LEU A 821 18.99 22.17 -4.24
N ASP A 822 19.16 23.15 -5.12
CA ASP A 822 20.14 23.13 -6.20
C ASP A 822 21.25 24.14 -5.91
N PHE A 823 22.50 23.70 -5.93
CA PHE A 823 23.68 24.55 -5.71
C PHE A 823 24.84 24.18 -6.64
N LYS A 824 25.17 25.05 -7.60
CA LYS A 824 26.31 24.88 -8.52
C LYS A 824 26.44 23.45 -9.10
N ASN A 825 25.33 22.94 -9.64
CA ASN A 825 25.15 21.58 -10.20
C ASN A 825 24.99 20.43 -9.19
N PHE A 826 25.22 20.66 -7.89
CA PHE A 826 24.75 19.73 -6.87
C PHE A 826 23.25 19.91 -6.67
N TYR A 827 22.56 18.80 -6.36
CA TYR A 827 21.16 18.83 -5.96
C TYR A 827 20.94 17.96 -4.72
N PHE A 828 20.02 18.39 -3.87
CA PHE A 828 19.61 17.72 -2.64
C PHE A 828 18.09 17.69 -2.59
N ASN A 829 17.52 16.50 -2.38
CA ASN A 829 16.09 16.33 -2.15
C ASN A 829 15.88 15.61 -0.83
N VAL A 830 15.18 16.26 0.10
CA VAL A 830 14.94 15.72 1.45
C VAL A 830 13.44 15.66 1.69
N LEU A 831 12.95 14.49 2.11
CA LEU A 831 11.55 14.27 2.45
C LEU A 831 11.43 13.58 3.80
N PHE A 832 10.70 14.22 4.70
CA PHE A 832 10.17 13.65 5.93
C PHE A 832 8.69 13.33 5.76
N SER A 833 8.25 12.23 6.34
CA SER A 833 6.83 11.88 6.49
C SER A 833 6.49 11.73 7.97
N TYR A 834 5.25 12.00 8.35
CA TYR A 834 4.78 11.81 9.72
C TYR A 834 3.35 11.30 9.79
N GLN A 835 3.06 10.59 10.87
CA GLN A 835 1.72 10.20 11.31
C GLN A 835 1.65 10.38 12.83
N LEU A 836 0.64 11.09 13.33
CA LEU A 836 0.50 11.40 14.75
C LEU A 836 -0.90 11.04 15.27
N ASP A 837 -0.95 10.75 16.56
CA ASP A 837 -2.13 10.29 17.30
C ASP A 837 -2.75 9.00 16.72
N ALA A 838 -1.86 8.05 16.40
CA ALA A 838 -2.21 6.67 16.08
C ALA A 838 -1.79 5.77 17.25
N TRP A 839 -2.68 4.88 17.70
CA TRP A 839 -2.44 4.02 18.86
C TRP A 839 -2.63 2.56 18.49
N LYS A 840 -1.65 1.72 18.85
CA LYS A 840 -1.65 0.30 18.50
C LYS A 840 -1.38 -0.56 19.73
N PHE A 841 -1.92 -1.76 19.74
CA PHE A 841 -1.61 -2.74 20.76
C PHE A 841 -0.32 -3.48 20.36
N ASP A 842 0.75 -3.33 21.13
CA ASP A 842 2.05 -3.97 20.83
C ASP A 842 2.00 -5.47 21.18
N ASN A 843 1.43 -6.24 20.25
CA ASN A 843 1.24 -7.67 20.41
C ASN A 843 2.56 -8.45 20.40
N GLN A 844 3.66 -7.91 19.85
CA GLN A 844 4.97 -8.57 19.96
C GLN A 844 5.55 -8.39 21.35
N TYR A 845 5.30 -7.25 21.99
CA TYR A 845 5.83 -6.94 23.31
C TYR A 845 5.15 -7.71 24.45
N THR A 846 3.90 -8.13 24.28
CA THR A 846 3.21 -9.02 25.23
C THR A 846 3.97 -10.33 25.44
N TRP A 847 4.41 -10.97 24.34
CA TRP A 847 5.23 -12.18 24.38
C TRP A 847 6.60 -11.95 25.03
N LEU A 848 7.19 -10.79 24.80
CA LEU A 848 8.50 -10.43 25.36
C LEU A 848 8.45 -10.11 26.86
N LEU A 849 7.27 -9.82 27.41
CA LEU A 849 7.08 -9.53 28.82
C LEU A 849 6.26 -10.60 29.56
N ASP A 850 6.02 -11.75 28.93
CA ASP A 850 5.33 -12.87 29.55
C ASP A 850 6.31 -13.72 30.37
N PRO A 851 6.24 -13.72 31.71
CA PRO A 851 7.15 -14.51 32.54
C PRO A 851 6.90 -16.01 32.40
N THR A 852 5.71 -16.44 31.98
CA THR A 852 5.39 -17.88 31.82
C THR A 852 6.15 -18.53 30.67
N SER A 853 6.65 -17.71 29.75
CA SER A 853 7.39 -18.10 28.56
C SER A 853 8.92 -18.25 28.77
N ILE A 854 9.47 -17.83 29.92
CA ILE A 854 10.92 -17.73 30.20
C ILE A 854 11.70 -19.07 30.02
N ALA A 855 11.01 -20.20 30.21
CA ALA A 855 11.63 -21.51 30.05
C ALA A 855 11.88 -21.89 28.58
N GLU A 856 11.01 -21.44 27.67
CA GLU A 856 11.00 -21.86 26.26
C GLU A 856 11.50 -20.76 25.32
N TYR A 857 11.25 -19.50 25.67
CA TYR A 857 11.52 -18.33 24.85
C TYR A 857 12.46 -17.37 25.54
N ASN A 858 13.21 -16.63 24.73
CA ASN A 858 13.86 -15.41 25.16
C ASN A 858 12.79 -14.34 25.42
N VAL A 859 13.02 -13.56 26.47
CA VAL A 859 12.15 -12.48 26.92
C VAL A 859 12.96 -11.20 27.04
N SER A 860 12.27 -10.09 27.30
CA SER A 860 12.91 -8.82 27.52
C SER A 860 13.71 -8.81 28.82
N SER A 861 14.90 -8.19 28.79
CA SER A 861 15.72 -7.97 29.97
C SER A 861 15.04 -7.06 31.00
N GLU A 862 13.98 -6.35 30.62
CA GLU A 862 13.15 -5.54 31.52
C GLU A 862 12.56 -6.37 32.68
N LEU A 863 12.32 -7.67 32.48
CA LEU A 863 11.86 -8.58 33.53
C LEU A 863 12.88 -8.80 34.65
N LEU A 864 14.16 -8.45 34.46
CA LEU A 864 15.16 -8.48 35.54
C LEU A 864 14.86 -7.45 36.63
N ASN A 865 14.11 -6.41 36.27
CA ASN A 865 13.62 -5.37 37.16
C ASN A 865 12.16 -5.62 37.58
N ALA A 866 11.64 -6.84 37.44
CA ALA A 866 10.33 -7.22 37.99
C ALA A 866 10.25 -6.93 39.50
N TRP A 867 9.05 -6.63 39.96
CA TRP A 867 8.79 -6.31 41.36
C TRP A 867 9.19 -7.49 42.28
N THR A 868 9.85 -7.15 43.38
CA THR A 868 10.05 -8.02 44.56
C THR A 868 9.87 -7.17 45.82
N PRO A 869 9.71 -7.78 47.01
CA PRO A 869 9.66 -7.03 48.28
C PRO A 869 10.88 -6.12 48.51
N GLU A 870 12.03 -6.43 47.92
CA GLU A 870 13.27 -5.64 47.99
C GLU A 870 13.44 -4.68 46.80
N ASN A 871 12.65 -4.86 45.73
CA ASN A 871 12.75 -4.10 44.47
C ASN A 871 11.37 -3.61 44.02
N HIS A 872 10.98 -2.42 44.50
CA HIS A 872 9.68 -1.80 44.23
C HIS A 872 9.66 -1.15 42.84
N THR A 873 9.13 -1.86 41.84
CA THR A 873 9.03 -1.38 40.44
C THR A 873 7.60 -1.43 39.89
N ASN A 874 7.44 -0.94 38.65
CA ASN A 874 6.18 -0.98 37.90
C ASN A 874 6.08 -2.15 36.92
N THR A 875 7.04 -3.08 36.96
CA THR A 875 6.97 -4.35 36.24
C THR A 875 6.41 -5.39 37.20
N PRO A 876 5.28 -6.06 36.90
CA PRO A 876 4.67 -7.04 37.79
C PRO A 876 5.65 -8.12 38.23
N ALA A 877 5.40 -8.71 39.39
CA ALA A 877 6.19 -9.82 39.88
C ALA A 877 6.20 -10.96 38.85
N LEU A 878 7.32 -11.69 38.75
CA LEU A 878 7.44 -12.82 37.82
C LEU A 878 6.38 -13.90 38.07
N HIS A 879 5.91 -14.05 39.31
CA HIS A 879 4.88 -15.00 39.73
C HIS A 879 3.57 -14.31 40.13
N ALA A 880 3.27 -13.12 39.59
CA ALA A 880 1.99 -12.46 39.83
C ALA A 880 0.82 -13.41 39.48
N ALA A 881 -0.15 -13.57 40.38
CA ALA A 881 -1.23 -14.54 40.20
C ALA A 881 -2.19 -14.19 39.05
N ASN A 882 -2.15 -12.93 38.59
CA ASN A 882 -3.03 -12.39 37.57
C ASN A 882 -2.34 -12.12 36.23
N THR A 883 -1.20 -12.76 35.96
CA THR A 883 -0.57 -12.78 34.62
C THR A 883 -1.58 -13.23 33.55
N GLY A 884 -1.62 -12.53 32.41
CA GLY A 884 -2.51 -12.84 31.29
C GLY A 884 -3.81 -12.03 31.24
N LEU A 885 -4.18 -11.32 32.32
CA LEU A 885 -5.34 -10.39 32.31
C LEU A 885 -5.05 -9.09 31.54
N ASP A 886 -3.78 -8.76 31.38
CA ASP A 886 -3.28 -7.57 30.71
C ASP A 886 -3.51 -7.56 29.19
N GLY A 887 -3.72 -8.73 28.57
CA GLY A 887 -4.12 -8.84 27.16
C GLY A 887 -5.44 -8.14 26.81
N SER A 888 -6.30 -7.92 27.82
CA SER A 888 -7.57 -7.18 27.70
C SER A 888 -7.50 -5.73 28.17
N SER A 889 -6.31 -5.27 28.57
CA SER A 889 -6.07 -3.97 29.18
C SER A 889 -5.32 -3.01 28.26
N ASP A 890 -5.27 -1.73 28.63
CA ASP A 890 -4.50 -0.72 27.91
C ASP A 890 -2.99 -0.71 28.23
N ARG A 891 -2.49 -1.67 29.03
CA ARG A 891 -1.06 -1.82 29.38
C ARG A 891 -0.14 -1.82 28.15
N TYR A 892 -0.58 -2.45 27.07
CA TYR A 892 0.19 -2.58 25.81
C TYR A 892 -0.33 -1.67 24.69
N LEU A 893 -1.24 -0.74 24.99
CA LEU A 893 -1.72 0.25 24.03
C LEU A 893 -0.72 1.41 23.93
N VAL A 894 0.10 1.39 22.89
CA VAL A 894 1.22 2.32 22.71
C VAL A 894 0.89 3.37 21.64
N ASP A 895 1.35 4.60 21.89
CA ASP A 895 1.37 5.69 20.92
C ASP A 895 2.36 5.34 19.79
N ALA A 896 1.82 4.99 18.62
CA ALA A 896 2.54 4.62 17.41
C ALA A 896 2.84 5.85 16.52
N SER A 897 2.73 7.07 17.04
CA SER A 897 3.10 8.29 16.31
C SER A 897 4.57 8.25 15.90
N PHE A 898 4.87 8.77 14.71
CA PHE A 898 6.23 8.85 14.21
C PHE A 898 6.48 10.03 13.27
N VAL A 899 7.75 10.41 13.20
CA VAL A 899 8.35 11.17 12.09
C VAL A 899 9.43 10.30 11.47
N LYS A 900 9.49 10.19 10.15
CA LYS A 900 10.45 9.34 9.42
C LYS A 900 11.18 10.16 8.36
N LEU A 901 12.51 10.05 8.30
CA LEU A 901 13.31 10.52 7.17
C LEU A 901 13.12 9.52 6.03
N ARG A 902 12.14 9.82 5.16
CA ARG A 902 11.65 8.89 4.15
C ARG A 902 12.63 8.76 3.00
N SER A 903 13.13 9.88 2.49
CA SER A 903 14.16 9.89 1.45
C SER A 903 15.13 11.07 1.59
N LEU A 904 16.40 10.80 1.32
CA LEU A 904 17.46 11.78 1.17
C LEU A 904 18.21 11.44 -0.11
N MET A 905 18.18 12.33 -1.10
CA MET A 905 18.96 12.19 -2.34
C MET A 905 19.97 13.33 -2.41
N ILE A 906 21.20 12.97 -2.75
CA ILE A 906 22.29 13.91 -3.00
C ILE A 906 22.90 13.54 -4.34
N GLY A 907 22.94 14.47 -5.28
CA GLY A 907 23.52 14.20 -6.58
C GLY A 907 24.26 15.37 -7.19
N TYR A 908 24.93 15.08 -8.30
CA TYR A 908 25.71 16.03 -9.06
C TYR A 908 25.42 15.87 -10.55
N ASN A 909 25.02 16.96 -11.18
CA ASN A 909 24.86 17.07 -12.62
C ASN A 909 26.21 17.47 -13.23
N LEU A 910 26.82 16.62 -14.08
CA LEU A 910 28.10 16.99 -14.67
C LEU A 910 27.91 18.15 -15.66
N PRO A 911 28.68 19.25 -15.52
CA PRO A 911 28.60 20.36 -16.47
C PRO A 911 28.98 19.95 -17.88
N LYS A 912 28.37 20.59 -18.88
CA LYS A 912 28.73 20.38 -20.29
C LYS A 912 30.21 20.63 -20.60
N SER A 913 30.86 21.52 -19.85
CA SER A 913 32.30 21.76 -19.97
C SER A 913 33.15 20.54 -19.62
N VAL A 914 32.64 19.63 -18.79
CA VAL A 914 33.30 18.37 -18.40
C VAL A 914 32.95 17.24 -19.36
N ILE A 915 31.68 17.15 -19.78
CA ILE A 915 31.18 16.09 -20.67
C ILE A 915 31.70 16.27 -22.12
N GLY A 916 31.88 17.52 -22.57
CA GLY A 916 32.25 17.85 -23.95
C GLY A 916 31.06 17.79 -24.93
N GLU A 917 31.34 17.95 -26.23
CA GLU A 917 30.32 17.95 -27.31
C GLU A 917 30.04 16.55 -27.90
N GLY A 918 30.45 15.48 -27.21
CA GLY A 918 30.38 14.10 -27.70
C GLY A 918 28.97 13.49 -27.76
N PHE A 919 28.94 12.16 -27.80
CA PHE A 919 27.70 11.37 -27.85
C PHE A 919 26.89 11.46 -26.55
N VAL A 920 27.53 11.68 -25.39
CA VAL A 920 26.83 11.90 -24.11
C VAL A 920 26.37 13.36 -24.02
N LYS A 921 25.06 13.57 -23.80
CA LYS A 921 24.45 14.91 -23.68
C LYS A 921 24.23 15.34 -22.25
N SER A 922 24.02 14.38 -21.34
CA SER A 922 23.87 14.63 -19.90
C SER A 922 24.34 13.43 -19.10
N LEU A 923 25.00 13.67 -17.96
CA LEU A 923 25.40 12.66 -16.99
C LEU A 923 25.10 13.17 -15.59
N LYS A 924 24.33 12.39 -14.82
CA LYS A 924 24.03 12.64 -13.42
C LYS A 924 24.51 11.47 -12.59
N ILE A 925 25.16 11.75 -11.46
CA ILE A 925 25.52 10.75 -10.45
C ILE A 925 24.83 11.10 -9.14
N PHE A 926 24.38 10.11 -8.39
CA PHE A 926 23.67 10.35 -7.13
C PHE A 926 23.85 9.23 -6.12
N VAL A 927 23.70 9.61 -4.85
CA VAL A 927 23.53 8.74 -3.71
C VAL A 927 22.16 9.01 -3.11
N GLN A 928 21.42 7.95 -2.79
CA GLN A 928 20.11 8.04 -2.19
C GLN A 928 20.03 7.15 -0.97
N GLY A 929 19.43 7.67 0.11
CA GLY A 929 19.00 6.89 1.25
C GLY A 929 17.47 6.86 1.37
N GLU A 930 16.91 5.71 1.69
CA GLU A 930 15.49 5.52 2.02
C GLU A 930 15.32 4.95 3.43
N ASN A 931 14.28 5.43 4.14
CA ASN A 931 13.93 5.04 5.51
C ASN A 931 15.11 5.14 6.51
N LEU A 932 15.97 6.16 6.36
CA LEU A 932 17.24 6.26 7.08
C LEU A 932 17.06 6.38 8.61
N ALA A 933 16.04 7.10 9.06
CA ALA A 933 15.80 7.36 10.47
C ALA A 933 14.29 7.46 10.78
N ILE A 934 13.92 7.06 12.00
CA ILE A 934 12.57 7.17 12.53
C ILE A 934 12.59 7.62 13.99
N TRP A 935 11.77 8.62 14.31
CA TRP A 935 11.52 9.11 15.66
C TRP A 935 10.13 8.68 16.09
N THR A 936 10.05 7.78 17.07
CA THR A 936 8.78 7.20 17.56
C THR A 936 8.95 6.66 18.99
N LYS A 937 7.84 6.56 19.73
CA LYS A 937 7.76 5.84 21.02
C LYS A 937 7.57 4.34 20.83
N TRP A 938 7.14 3.90 19.64
CA TRP A 938 7.00 2.50 19.29
C TRP A 938 8.32 1.74 19.45
N LYS A 939 8.27 0.57 20.10
CA LYS A 939 9.47 -0.26 20.36
C LYS A 939 9.76 -1.26 19.24
N GLY A 940 8.74 -1.67 18.47
CA GLY A 940 8.92 -2.57 17.33
C GLY A 940 9.73 -1.97 16.17
N TYR A 941 9.97 -2.77 15.13
CA TYR A 941 10.82 -2.38 14.00
C TYR A 941 10.29 -1.19 13.19
N ASP A 942 8.98 -1.15 12.93
CA ASP A 942 8.34 -0.08 12.17
C ASP A 942 6.91 0.13 12.73
N PRO A 943 6.53 1.37 13.11
CA PRO A 943 5.16 1.72 13.48
C PRO A 943 4.23 1.90 12.27
N GLU A 944 4.70 1.86 11.02
CA GLU A 944 3.83 1.88 9.83
C GLU A 944 2.92 0.63 9.75
N GLY A 945 1.84 0.69 8.97
CA GLY A 945 0.85 -0.38 8.77
C GLY A 945 -0.51 -0.08 9.40
N PHE A 946 -1.61 -0.47 8.77
CA PHE A 946 -2.97 -0.37 9.33
C PHE A 946 -3.41 -1.66 10.02
N THR A 947 -2.65 -2.08 11.01
CA THR A 947 -2.92 -3.30 11.78
C THR A 947 -3.15 -2.98 13.25
N LEU A 948 -4.14 -3.64 13.86
CA LEU A 948 -4.50 -3.53 15.27
C LEU A 948 -3.43 -4.16 16.17
N PHE A 949 -2.99 -5.37 15.82
CA PHE A 949 -2.13 -6.24 16.64
C PHE A 949 -0.87 -6.69 15.87
N PRO A 950 0.05 -5.78 15.53
CA PRO A 950 1.26 -6.13 14.79
C PRO A 950 2.08 -7.22 15.50
N LEU A 951 2.37 -8.31 14.78
CA LEU A 951 3.16 -9.44 15.28
C LEU A 951 4.03 -10.02 14.16
N GLY A 952 5.36 -9.96 14.31
CA GLY A 952 6.29 -10.50 13.32
C GLY A 952 6.13 -9.94 11.90
N ASN A 953 5.74 -8.67 11.75
CA ASN A 953 5.58 -8.05 10.43
C ASN A 953 6.94 -7.83 9.76
N TYR A 954 7.00 -7.99 8.44
CA TYR A 954 8.22 -7.73 7.67
C TYR A 954 8.46 -6.20 7.60
N PRO A 955 9.51 -5.66 8.23
CA PRO A 955 9.67 -4.22 8.34
C PRO A 955 10.21 -3.61 7.03
N ASN A 956 9.93 -2.33 6.79
CA ASN A 956 10.53 -1.62 5.66
C ASN A 956 12.05 -1.49 5.89
N PRO A 957 12.89 -1.96 4.95
CA PRO A 957 14.34 -1.91 5.12
C PRO A 957 14.86 -0.47 5.05
N ARG A 958 16.04 -0.25 5.64
CA ARG A 958 16.85 0.94 5.38
C ARG A 958 17.71 0.66 4.16
N THR A 959 17.64 1.53 3.15
CA THR A 959 18.33 1.30 1.88
C THR A 959 19.22 2.46 1.53
N ILE A 960 20.47 2.18 1.12
CA ILE A 960 21.39 3.16 0.55
C ILE A 960 21.73 2.70 -0.86
N SER A 961 21.53 3.60 -1.83
CA SER A 961 21.72 3.34 -3.25
C SER A 961 22.66 4.35 -3.88
N PHE A 962 23.42 3.87 -4.86
CA PHE A 962 24.28 4.65 -5.73
C PHE A 962 23.77 4.47 -7.16
N GLY A 963 23.60 5.58 -7.88
CA GLY A 963 23.05 5.51 -9.23
C GLY A 963 23.59 6.56 -10.17
N THR A 964 23.28 6.36 -11.44
CA THR A 964 23.65 7.22 -12.56
C THR A 964 22.50 7.34 -13.55
N SER A 965 22.38 8.50 -14.18
CA SER A 965 21.45 8.75 -15.28
C SER A 965 22.21 9.41 -16.43
N ILE A 966 22.13 8.80 -17.61
CA ILE A 966 22.88 9.18 -18.81
C ILE A 966 21.90 9.42 -19.95
N GLU A 967 22.09 10.53 -20.66
CA GLU A 967 21.36 10.87 -21.88
C GLU A 967 22.33 10.98 -23.04
N PHE A 968 21.96 10.41 -24.19
CA PHE A 968 22.74 10.40 -25.44
C PHE A 968 21.99 11.11 -26.57
#